data_AF-A0A2S7PMA8-F1
#
_entry.id   AF-A0A2S7PMA8-F1
#
_cell.length_a   1.000
_cell.length_b   1.000
_cell.length_c   1.000
_cell.angle_alpha   90.00
_cell.angle_beta   90.00
_cell.angle_gamma   90.00
#
_symmetry.space_group_name_H-M   'P 1'
#
loop_
_entity.id
_entity.type
_entity.pdbx_description
1 polymer ?
#
loop_
_entity_poly.entity_id
_entity_poly.type
_entity_poly.pdbx_seq_one_letter_code
_entity_poly.pdbx_strand_id
1 'polypeptide(L)'
;MHFKTLPIQAGLVGLASAGYAKYPAGNSTTAFPTTGTSTPTSTLAACGIVSSLASVAKVASPSVDAQIHRSGCDTVSDDPIKRFTTPTVDAKLAHDCLNSVPLNTSAAIQYVTDLKPYIEWQSGELILLPQPTSRRRLIQNLDAHGNDMSKAARMDTADLKDPPADYFYPPFDVFGKLASVKSNLENGTYANEYEFQEDLYQVFAPAHDGHFVVYPDLLTKVFEWRRKRSLVSVSSDGVELPKIYLYEDITSAPSEASEVTKINGVDAVKYVEDWIFQASFNQDADAAYNTMFYEKAFVGGGVSNGYFAGGGRIRYIYPGANTTFDFANGTTLGVENYATVKVDMTGVTDGESFYQKFCVQSTATEAAASSVTTAAALVSPTGYPTPVVSTNDTIVSGYYLSEPGFEDVAVLSLLAFESDSIAEFQAVAQTFLADAVRDGKTKLVIDLSANGGGYILQGYDMFRQLFPHIVQDGYSRIKETDTFLTISKIFSEDIPADYDPNTASDETISKYETWFNYRYDYNLTNQPFLSFEDKFAPHPYKTDNYTSLMRWNLDDPLTTTNGTYGMGIEISGYGSLANISQPFAAENIIMLYDGFCASTCTLFSEFMRIQAGVKSIAMGGRPNKEQIQGVGGIKGAQVLTFASIYSYAQEAASSPNATPEDLAILNKFTTVPIERSVSTSINLRDQILRDNVNDGLPAQYVYEPADCRLYWTLPMIENVEKVWEAAADAAWNGGACVAGALPKRDVSVKQRKNVVNRKRSRNTLSVVKREETVEKDAMWDARHGRKVIS
;
A
#
# COMPACT_ATOMS: atom_id res chain seq x y z
N MET A 1 35.59 36.16 -47.90
CA MET A 1 35.35 36.82 -49.20
C MET A 1 33.95 37.41 -49.19
N HIS A 2 33.73 38.61 -49.75
CA HIS A 2 32.38 39.06 -50.17
C HIS A 2 31.89 38.15 -51.33
N PHE A 3 30.63 38.00 -51.77
CA PHE A 3 29.38 38.81 -51.84
C PHE A 3 28.17 37.80 -51.98
N LYS A 4 26.87 38.11 -52.19
CA LYS A 4 26.13 39.36 -52.46
C LYS A 4 24.67 39.33 -51.94
N THR A 5 24.11 40.52 -51.82
CA THR A 5 22.72 40.99 -51.62
C THR A 5 21.64 40.55 -52.65
N LEU A 6 20.37 40.41 -52.20
CA LEU A 6 19.07 41.04 -52.64
C LEU A 6 18.75 41.22 -54.17
N PRO A 7 17.52 41.62 -54.65
CA PRO A 7 16.33 42.22 -53.98
C PRO A 7 14.96 41.55 -54.37
N ILE A 8 13.74 42.07 -54.08
CA ILE A 8 13.01 43.16 -54.79
C ILE A 8 11.77 43.68 -54.02
N GLN A 9 11.55 45.00 -54.14
CA GLN A 9 10.43 45.90 -53.74
C GLN A 9 9.14 45.69 -54.60
N ALA A 10 7.99 46.35 -54.45
CA ALA A 10 7.28 47.17 -53.43
C ALA A 10 5.85 47.44 -53.98
N GLY A 11 4.94 48.05 -53.20
CA GLY A 11 3.69 48.59 -53.77
C GLY A 11 2.66 49.06 -52.72
N LEU A 12 2.46 50.37 -52.62
CA LEU A 12 1.39 51.02 -51.85
C LEU A 12 0.39 51.71 -52.80
N VAL A 13 -0.77 52.12 -52.25
CA VAL A 13 -1.72 53.20 -52.67
C VAL A 13 -3.17 52.72 -52.93
N GLY A 14 -4.15 53.42 -52.33
CA GLY A 14 -5.57 53.41 -52.76
C GLY A 14 -6.58 53.83 -51.67
N LEU A 15 -7.24 54.99 -51.82
CA LEU A 15 -8.27 55.55 -50.90
C LEU A 15 -9.67 55.64 -51.55
N ALA A 16 -10.74 55.48 -50.76
CA ALA A 16 -12.11 56.06 -50.90
C ALA A 16 -13.01 55.53 -49.74
N SER A 17 -13.63 56.30 -48.81
CA SER A 17 -14.71 57.33 -48.91
C SER A 17 -16.12 56.73 -49.16
N ALA A 18 -17.27 57.17 -48.57
CA ALA A 18 -17.61 58.20 -47.57
C ALA A 18 -19.06 58.03 -46.97
N GLY A 19 -19.37 58.71 -45.84
CA GLY A 19 -20.72 59.20 -45.43
C GLY A 19 -21.78 58.19 -44.94
N TYR A 20 -22.76 58.51 -44.07
CA TYR A 20 -23.34 59.81 -43.67
C TYR A 20 -23.92 59.84 -42.23
N ALA A 21 -24.10 61.06 -41.70
CA ALA A 21 -24.44 61.47 -40.33
C ALA A 21 -25.85 61.13 -39.76
N LYS A 22 -25.97 61.15 -38.40
CA LYS A 22 -26.79 62.14 -37.65
C LYS A 22 -26.58 62.08 -36.11
N TYR A 23 -26.42 63.27 -35.49
CA TYR A 23 -26.61 63.62 -34.06
C TYR A 23 -27.96 64.43 -33.95
N PRO A 24 -28.52 64.84 -32.77
CA PRO A 24 -27.87 65.04 -31.46
C PRO A 24 -28.66 64.71 -30.14
N ALA A 25 -27.91 64.83 -29.02
CA ALA A 25 -28.29 65.34 -27.69
C ALA A 25 -29.32 64.63 -26.76
N GLY A 26 -28.89 64.41 -25.50
CA GLY A 26 -29.77 64.12 -24.35
C GLY A 26 -29.03 63.57 -23.11
N ASN A 27 -28.77 64.41 -22.10
CA ASN A 27 -28.14 63.99 -20.83
C ASN A 27 -29.05 63.08 -19.98
N SER A 28 -28.50 61.99 -19.40
CA SER A 28 -28.37 61.88 -17.93
C SER A 28 -27.54 60.65 -17.51
N THR A 29 -26.69 60.85 -16.51
CA THR A 29 -25.86 59.83 -15.86
C THR A 29 -26.65 59.06 -14.80
N THR A 30 -26.49 57.74 -14.75
CA THR A 30 -25.91 57.00 -13.59
C THR A 30 -25.63 55.55 -13.97
N ALA A 31 -24.58 54.96 -13.37
CA ALA A 31 -23.94 53.75 -13.89
C ALA A 31 -24.48 52.44 -13.28
N PHE A 32 -24.54 51.40 -14.11
CA PHE A 32 -24.58 50.01 -13.66
C PHE A 32 -23.15 49.48 -13.40
N PRO A 33 -22.94 48.52 -12.48
CA PRO A 33 -21.61 48.05 -12.13
C PRO A 33 -20.92 47.32 -13.28
N THR A 34 -19.67 47.69 -13.56
CA THR A 34 -18.79 46.99 -14.48
C THR A 34 -18.43 45.60 -13.98
N THR A 35 -18.51 44.60 -14.87
CA THR A 35 -17.87 43.29 -14.69
C THR A 35 -16.39 43.45 -14.38
N GLY A 36 -15.99 43.13 -13.15
CA GLY A 36 -14.58 43.08 -12.77
C GLY A 36 -13.92 41.83 -13.33
N THR A 37 -13.16 41.99 -14.42
CA THR A 37 -12.17 41.00 -14.85
C THR A 37 -11.05 40.92 -13.83
N SER A 38 -11.00 39.83 -13.05
CA SER A 38 -9.81 39.47 -12.28
C SER A 38 -8.65 39.14 -13.23
N THR A 39 -7.47 39.63 -12.91
CA THR A 39 -6.25 39.51 -13.72
C THR A 39 -5.72 38.07 -13.76
N PRO A 40 -5.25 37.57 -14.92
CA PRO A 40 -4.63 36.24 -15.04
C PRO A 40 -3.16 36.18 -14.58
N THR A 41 -2.64 37.25 -13.98
CA THR A 41 -1.20 37.38 -13.66
C THR A 41 -0.76 36.64 -12.39
N SER A 42 -1.69 36.18 -11.55
CA SER A 42 -1.36 35.55 -10.26
C SER A 42 -1.00 34.06 -10.37
N THR A 43 -1.62 33.30 -11.29
CA THR A 43 -1.36 31.87 -11.47
C THR A 43 0.00 31.58 -12.12
N LEU A 44 0.42 32.44 -13.06
CA LEU A 44 1.71 32.29 -13.77
C LEU A 44 2.95 32.34 -12.86
N ALA A 45 2.84 32.91 -11.66
CA ALA A 45 3.95 33.02 -10.70
C ALA A 45 3.94 31.94 -9.61
N ALA A 46 2.89 31.12 -9.51
CA ALA A 46 2.67 30.23 -8.36
C ALA A 46 3.85 29.25 -8.16
N CYS A 47 4.29 28.55 -9.21
CA CYS A 47 5.40 27.60 -9.11
C CYS A 47 6.74 28.26 -8.75
N GLY A 48 7.03 29.46 -9.27
CA GLY A 48 8.22 30.22 -8.89
C GLY A 48 8.20 30.65 -7.42
N ILE A 49 7.05 31.05 -6.89
CA ILE A 49 6.89 31.36 -5.45
C ILE A 49 7.12 30.09 -4.63
N VAL A 50 6.47 28.96 -4.95
CA VAL A 50 6.67 27.68 -4.23
C VAL A 50 8.14 27.25 -4.24
N SER A 51 8.80 27.32 -5.40
CA SER A 51 10.22 27.00 -5.57
C SER A 51 11.10 27.84 -4.63
N SER A 52 10.86 29.15 -4.56
CA SER A 52 11.59 30.05 -3.66
C SER A 52 11.35 29.74 -2.19
N LEU A 53 10.10 29.49 -1.77
CA LEU A 53 9.74 29.18 -0.38
C LEU A 53 10.36 27.85 0.06
N ALA A 54 10.28 26.80 -0.77
CA ALA A 54 10.86 25.50 -0.49
C ALA A 54 12.40 25.57 -0.37
N SER A 55 13.04 26.37 -1.23
CA SER A 55 14.48 26.62 -1.19
C SER A 55 14.92 27.34 0.09
N VAL A 56 14.17 28.36 0.52
CA VAL A 56 14.44 29.10 1.78
C VAL A 56 14.27 28.18 3.00
N ALA A 57 13.23 27.36 3.05
CA ALA A 57 13.02 26.41 4.15
C ALA A 57 14.17 25.40 4.30
N LYS A 58 14.71 24.91 3.16
CA LYS A 58 15.87 24.01 3.12
C LYS A 58 17.16 24.68 3.63
N VAL A 59 17.34 25.98 3.42
CA VAL A 59 18.48 26.77 3.92
C VAL A 59 18.31 27.21 5.39
N ALA A 60 17.07 27.38 5.86
CA ALA A 60 16.75 27.77 7.23
C ALA A 60 16.89 26.62 8.26
N SER A 61 17.07 25.37 7.80
CA SER A 61 17.37 24.21 8.66
C SER A 61 18.78 24.36 9.28
N PRO A 62 18.93 24.51 10.62
CA PRO A 62 20.22 24.94 11.19
C PRO A 62 21.34 23.89 11.09
N SER A 63 22.47 24.27 10.50
CA SER A 63 23.77 23.68 10.85
C SER A 63 24.34 24.42 12.06
N VAL A 64 24.27 23.80 13.24
CA VAL A 64 24.87 24.36 14.47
C VAL A 64 26.13 23.57 14.83
N ASP A 65 27.25 24.28 14.81
CA ASP A 65 28.51 23.86 15.40
C ASP A 65 28.95 24.94 16.41
N ALA A 66 29.78 24.56 17.38
CA ALA A 66 30.41 25.38 18.45
C ALA A 66 29.59 25.84 19.70
N GLN A 67 29.83 25.08 20.78
CA GLN A 67 30.29 25.52 22.12
C GLN A 67 29.34 26.07 23.24
N ILE A 68 29.18 25.20 24.26
CA ILE A 68 29.43 25.41 25.72
C ILE A 68 28.67 26.53 26.47
N HIS A 69 27.69 26.14 27.31
CA HIS A 69 27.85 26.20 28.78
C HIS A 69 26.82 25.31 29.52
N ARG A 70 27.24 24.65 30.61
CA ARG A 70 26.35 23.84 31.48
C ARG A 70 25.84 24.66 32.67
N SER A 71 24.53 24.59 32.98
CA SER A 71 24.00 24.53 34.37
C SER A 71 22.47 24.41 34.44
N GLY A 72 21.97 23.51 35.30
CA GLY A 72 20.62 23.63 35.91
C GLY A 72 19.53 22.75 35.30
N CYS A 73 18.76 22.08 36.17
CA CYS A 73 17.67 21.17 35.80
C CYS A 73 16.46 21.93 35.23
N ASP A 74 16.01 21.55 34.03
CA ASP A 74 14.62 21.18 33.67
C ASP A 74 14.56 20.85 32.17
N THR A 75 13.46 20.23 31.72
CA THR A 75 13.20 19.69 30.36
C THR A 75 13.97 18.43 29.96
N VAL A 76 13.23 17.34 29.75
CA VAL A 76 13.67 16.17 28.95
C VAL A 76 12.77 16.11 27.71
N SER A 77 13.10 16.94 26.72
CA SER A 77 12.63 16.79 25.35
C SER A 77 13.73 17.26 24.40
N ASP A 78 14.72 16.40 24.16
CA ASP A 78 15.71 16.60 23.11
C ASP A 78 16.04 15.24 22.47
N ASP A 79 15.53 15.08 21.25
CA ASP A 79 15.76 13.95 20.35
C ASP A 79 16.91 14.33 19.39
N PRO A 80 18.11 13.72 19.50
CA PRO A 80 19.29 14.13 18.73
C PRO A 80 19.38 13.43 17.36
N ILE A 81 18.28 13.33 16.62
CA ILE A 81 18.28 13.01 15.19
C ILE A 81 18.19 14.32 14.40
N LYS A 82 19.07 14.50 13.41
CA LYS A 82 19.07 15.68 12.52
C LYS A 82 17.81 15.71 11.66
N ARG A 83 16.73 16.30 12.20
CA ARG A 83 15.49 16.56 11.45
C ARG A 83 15.72 17.67 10.43
N PHE A 84 16.05 17.28 9.19
CA PHE A 84 15.75 18.13 8.05
C PHE A 84 14.22 18.30 8.01
N THR A 85 13.72 19.50 8.24
CA THR A 85 12.29 19.77 8.13
C THR A 85 11.87 19.73 6.67
N THR A 86 11.02 18.76 6.30
CA THR A 86 10.43 18.70 4.96
C THR A 86 9.78 20.04 4.65
N PRO A 87 10.17 20.74 3.56
CA PRO A 87 9.60 22.05 3.26
C PRO A 87 8.08 21.99 3.06
N THR A 88 7.38 23.03 3.48
CA THR A 88 5.92 23.14 3.37
C THR A 88 5.50 24.47 2.74
N VAL A 89 4.40 24.46 2.00
CA VAL A 89 3.75 25.66 1.44
C VAL A 89 2.23 25.57 1.60
N ASP A 90 1.52 26.69 1.49
CA ASP A 90 0.05 26.72 1.57
C ASP A 90 -0.58 25.83 0.49
N ALA A 91 -1.60 25.04 0.86
CA ALA A 91 -2.18 24.06 -0.06
C ALA A 91 -2.75 24.74 -1.33
N LYS A 92 -3.37 25.91 -1.19
CA LYS A 92 -3.85 26.67 -2.35
C LYS A 92 -2.73 27.08 -3.30
N LEU A 93 -1.57 27.49 -2.78
CA LEU A 93 -0.45 27.95 -3.60
C LEU A 93 0.20 26.78 -4.37
N ALA A 94 0.34 25.61 -3.75
CA ALA A 94 0.78 24.40 -4.43
C ALA A 94 -0.24 23.93 -5.49
N HIS A 95 -1.54 23.98 -5.18
CA HIS A 95 -2.60 23.64 -6.12
C HIS A 95 -2.66 24.60 -7.33
N ASP A 96 -2.50 25.91 -7.10
CA ASP A 96 -2.40 26.91 -8.15
C ASP A 96 -1.16 26.67 -9.04
N CYS A 97 -0.05 26.17 -8.47
CA CYS A 97 1.12 25.75 -9.26
C CYS A 97 0.81 24.53 -10.14
N LEU A 98 0.24 23.45 -9.60
CA LEU A 98 -0.13 22.26 -10.37
C LEU A 98 -1.09 22.60 -11.53
N ASN A 99 -2.09 23.45 -11.28
CA ASN A 99 -3.04 23.90 -12.31
C ASN A 99 -2.43 24.82 -13.38
N SER A 100 -1.20 25.32 -13.16
CA SER A 100 -0.47 26.09 -14.17
C SER A 100 0.32 25.22 -15.16
N VAL A 101 0.43 23.91 -14.92
CA VAL A 101 1.25 22.99 -15.71
C VAL A 101 0.54 22.59 -17.02
N PRO A 102 1.09 22.90 -18.20
CA PRO A 102 0.43 22.62 -19.48
C PRO A 102 0.35 21.11 -19.75
N LEU A 103 -0.78 20.68 -20.33
CA LEU A 103 -1.00 19.31 -20.78
C LEU A 103 -0.27 19.03 -22.10
N ASN A 104 0.55 17.99 -22.14
CA ASN A 104 1.05 17.43 -23.39
C ASN A 104 0.16 16.26 -23.83
N THR A 105 -0.90 16.57 -24.59
CA THR A 105 -1.94 15.61 -24.98
C THR A 105 -1.38 14.35 -25.64
N SER A 106 -0.37 14.47 -26.51
CA SER A 106 0.23 13.31 -27.19
C SER A 106 0.97 12.39 -26.21
N ALA A 107 1.74 12.95 -25.27
CA ALA A 107 2.44 12.18 -24.24
C ALA A 107 1.46 11.54 -23.25
N ALA A 108 0.38 12.24 -22.88
CA ALA A 108 -0.68 11.71 -22.03
C ALA A 108 -1.44 10.56 -22.71
N ILE A 109 -1.79 10.67 -24.00
CA ILE A 109 -2.43 9.58 -24.77
C ILE A 109 -1.50 8.36 -24.85
N GLN A 110 -0.19 8.56 -25.03
CA GLN A 110 0.79 7.47 -25.02
C GLN A 110 0.82 6.78 -23.65
N TYR A 111 0.94 7.54 -22.56
CA TYR A 111 0.96 7.02 -21.18
C TYR A 111 -0.30 6.19 -20.86
N VAL A 112 -1.49 6.69 -21.18
CA VAL A 112 -2.76 5.95 -20.99
C VAL A 112 -2.87 4.71 -21.87
N THR A 113 -2.30 4.75 -23.08
CA THR A 113 -2.27 3.60 -23.99
C THR A 113 -1.33 2.50 -23.51
N ASP A 114 -0.15 2.88 -23.01
CA ASP A 114 0.91 1.95 -22.61
C ASP A 114 0.70 1.40 -21.19
N LEU A 115 -0.08 2.09 -20.36
CA LEU A 115 -0.53 1.60 -19.05
C LEU A 115 -1.24 0.25 -19.18
N LYS A 116 -2.05 0.11 -20.22
CA LYS A 116 -2.96 -1.02 -20.41
C LYS A 116 -2.25 -2.39 -20.33
N PRO A 117 -1.22 -2.72 -21.13
CA PRO A 117 -0.43 -3.96 -21.03
C PRO A 117 -0.08 -4.42 -19.61
N TYR A 118 0.24 -3.49 -18.70
CA TYR A 118 0.59 -3.80 -17.32
C TYR A 118 -0.63 -4.11 -16.46
N ILE A 119 -1.71 -3.32 -16.60
CA ILE A 119 -2.96 -3.55 -15.86
C ILE A 119 -3.60 -4.88 -16.29
N GLU A 120 -3.29 -5.41 -17.48
CA GLU A 120 -3.76 -6.73 -17.94
C GLU A 120 -3.44 -7.87 -16.95
N TRP A 121 -2.36 -7.72 -16.18
CA TRP A 121 -1.83 -8.68 -15.20
C TRP A 121 -2.48 -8.63 -13.82
N GLN A 122 -3.24 -7.56 -13.51
CA GLN A 122 -3.94 -7.44 -12.24
C GLN A 122 -4.89 -8.63 -12.05
N SER A 123 -4.68 -9.40 -10.98
CA SER A 123 -5.60 -10.46 -10.58
C SER A 123 -6.92 -9.83 -10.11
N GLY A 124 -8.06 -10.45 -10.43
CA GLY A 124 -9.39 -9.90 -10.15
C GLY A 124 -9.85 -8.72 -11.05
N GLU A 125 -9.02 -8.15 -11.93
CA GLU A 125 -9.40 -7.02 -12.81
C GLU A 125 -9.03 -7.24 -14.29
N LEU A 126 -9.67 -6.50 -15.22
CA LEU A 126 -9.62 -6.82 -16.66
C LEU A 126 -9.79 -5.66 -17.66
N ILE A 127 -9.00 -5.89 -18.71
CA ILE A 127 -8.80 -5.47 -20.10
C ILE A 127 -10.02 -5.31 -21.06
N LEU A 128 -10.26 -4.08 -21.55
CA LEU A 128 -11.00 -3.85 -22.81
C LEU A 128 -10.09 -3.23 -23.91
N LEU A 129 -9.99 -3.84 -25.09
CA LEU A 129 -9.53 -3.17 -26.33
C LEU A 129 -10.75 -2.75 -27.17
N PRO A 130 -10.77 -1.56 -27.78
CA PRO A 130 -11.86 -1.15 -28.66
C PRO A 130 -11.87 -1.98 -29.95
N GLN A 131 -13.02 -2.59 -30.26
CA GLN A 131 -13.23 -3.35 -31.50
C GLN A 131 -13.50 -2.42 -32.70
N PRO A 132 -12.86 -2.62 -33.87
CA PRO A 132 -13.17 -1.86 -35.07
C PRO A 132 -14.60 -2.12 -35.57
N THR A 133 -15.38 -1.06 -35.75
CA THR A 133 -16.80 -1.12 -36.17
C THR A 133 -16.98 -1.45 -37.66
N SER A 134 -16.68 -2.67 -38.09
CA SER A 134 -16.96 -3.10 -39.49
C SER A 134 -16.99 -4.63 -39.76
N ARG A 135 -17.84 -5.41 -39.05
CA ARG A 135 -18.10 -6.83 -39.47
C ARG A 135 -19.51 -7.40 -39.23
N ARG A 136 -20.57 -6.58 -39.36
CA ARG A 136 -21.93 -7.12 -39.59
C ARG A 136 -22.10 -7.57 -41.05
N ARG A 137 -21.67 -8.81 -41.36
CA ARG A 137 -22.11 -9.71 -42.46
C ARG A 137 -21.07 -10.82 -42.70
N LEU A 138 -21.17 -11.92 -41.94
CA LEU A 138 -20.92 -13.31 -42.42
C LEU A 138 -21.16 -14.30 -41.26
N ILE A 139 -22.41 -14.69 -41.01
CA ILE A 139 -22.75 -15.93 -40.28
C ILE A 139 -23.94 -16.57 -40.97
N GLN A 140 -23.67 -17.35 -42.00
CA GLN A 140 -24.52 -18.43 -42.51
C GLN A 140 -23.62 -19.43 -43.23
N ASN A 141 -23.75 -20.71 -42.87
CA ASN A 141 -22.95 -21.85 -43.32
C ASN A 141 -21.51 -21.88 -42.79
N LEU A 142 -21.22 -22.82 -41.87
CA LEU A 142 -20.46 -24.04 -42.22
C LEU A 142 -20.47 -25.01 -41.03
N ASP A 143 -20.85 -26.25 -41.33
CA ASP A 143 -20.65 -27.43 -40.49
C ASP A 143 -19.60 -28.32 -41.19
N ALA A 144 -18.95 -29.19 -40.41
CA ALA A 144 -18.00 -30.23 -40.80
C ALA A 144 -16.57 -29.82 -41.22
N HIS A 145 -15.62 -30.62 -40.69
CA HIS A 145 -14.16 -30.56 -40.79
C HIS A 145 -13.46 -29.58 -39.83
N GLY A 146 -12.44 -30.10 -39.12
CA GLY A 146 -11.79 -29.42 -38.00
C GLY A 146 -10.74 -28.39 -38.40
N ASN A 147 -10.23 -27.70 -37.37
CA ASN A 147 -9.33 -26.54 -37.42
C ASN A 147 -9.94 -25.25 -38.02
N ASP A 148 -10.75 -24.57 -37.21
CA ASP A 148 -10.62 -23.11 -37.06
C ASP A 148 -11.04 -22.69 -35.64
N MET A 149 -10.06 -22.32 -34.80
CA MET A 149 -10.35 -21.56 -33.56
C MET A 149 -10.63 -20.10 -33.94
N SER A 150 -11.79 -19.89 -34.57
CA SER A 150 -12.21 -18.55 -34.97
C SER A 150 -12.36 -17.67 -33.72
N LYS A 151 -11.57 -16.58 -33.70
CA LYS A 151 -11.46 -15.63 -32.59
C LYS A 151 -12.78 -14.89 -32.35
N ALA A 152 -13.68 -15.51 -31.59
CA ALA A 152 -14.84 -14.86 -31.00
C ALA A 152 -14.42 -14.18 -29.70
N ALA A 153 -14.65 -12.86 -29.61
CA ALA A 153 -14.29 -12.07 -28.44
C ALA A 153 -14.93 -12.64 -27.17
N ARG A 154 -14.10 -12.91 -26.16
CA ARG A 154 -14.51 -13.12 -24.77
C ARG A 154 -13.81 -12.08 -23.92
N MET A 155 -14.59 -11.54 -22.98
CA MET A 155 -14.45 -10.22 -22.37
C MET A 155 -15.17 -10.28 -21.02
N ASP A 156 -14.46 -9.89 -19.96
CA ASP A 156 -14.92 -8.96 -18.91
C ASP A 156 -15.00 -9.34 -17.41
N THR A 157 -13.99 -8.81 -16.69
CA THR A 157 -13.87 -8.43 -15.27
C THR A 157 -14.78 -9.17 -14.30
N ALA A 158 -14.19 -10.17 -13.62
CA ALA A 158 -14.88 -11.03 -12.68
C ALA A 158 -15.56 -10.29 -11.51
N ASP A 159 -14.78 -9.77 -10.55
CA ASP A 159 -15.31 -9.46 -9.22
C ASP A 159 -15.34 -7.95 -8.90
N LEU A 160 -14.37 -7.12 -9.29
CA LEU A 160 -14.47 -5.68 -8.99
C LEU A 160 -15.63 -5.00 -9.74
N LYS A 161 -15.98 -5.48 -10.94
CA LYS A 161 -17.05 -4.96 -11.80
C LYS A 161 -18.42 -5.61 -11.53
N ASP A 162 -18.43 -6.79 -10.92
CA ASP A 162 -19.62 -7.55 -10.51
C ASP A 162 -19.35 -8.28 -9.18
N PRO A 163 -19.20 -7.52 -8.08
CA PRO A 163 -18.79 -8.08 -6.78
C PRO A 163 -19.93 -8.86 -6.13
N PRO A 164 -19.62 -9.72 -5.14
CA PRO A 164 -20.62 -10.30 -4.25
C PRO A 164 -21.55 -9.23 -3.66
N ALA A 165 -22.83 -9.56 -3.46
CA ALA A 165 -23.85 -8.60 -3.03
C ALA A 165 -23.65 -8.05 -1.60
N ASP A 166 -22.75 -8.66 -0.83
CA ASP A 166 -22.28 -8.29 0.51
C ASP A 166 -20.92 -7.55 0.50
N TYR A 167 -20.30 -7.35 -0.65
CA TYR A 167 -19.14 -6.46 -0.79
C TYR A 167 -19.58 -5.00 -0.58
N PHE A 168 -18.79 -4.24 0.18
CA PHE A 168 -19.19 -2.90 0.62
C PHE A 168 -19.11 -1.84 -0.47
N TYR A 169 -18.04 -1.86 -1.27
CA TYR A 169 -17.78 -0.81 -2.25
C TYR A 169 -18.61 -1.01 -3.53
N PRO A 170 -18.97 0.09 -4.23
CA PRO A 170 -19.72 -0.02 -5.48
C PRO A 170 -18.92 -0.77 -6.57
N PRO A 171 -19.59 -1.46 -7.50
CA PRO A 171 -18.92 -2.09 -8.63
C PRO A 171 -18.18 -1.04 -9.48
N PHE A 172 -16.96 -1.37 -9.92
CA PHE A 172 -16.08 -0.44 -10.62
C PHE A 172 -15.43 -1.07 -11.87
N ASP A 173 -15.50 -0.35 -13.00
CA ASP A 173 -14.93 -0.77 -14.28
C ASP A 173 -13.66 0.04 -14.60
N VAL A 174 -12.52 -0.49 -14.14
CA VAL A 174 -11.18 0.10 -14.28
C VAL A 174 -10.84 0.43 -15.73
N PHE A 175 -11.13 -0.47 -16.68
CA PHE A 175 -10.76 -0.26 -18.08
C PHE A 175 -11.81 0.54 -18.84
N GLY A 176 -13.08 0.50 -18.44
CA GLY A 176 -14.08 1.49 -18.84
C GLY A 176 -13.66 2.91 -18.43
N LYS A 177 -13.15 3.08 -17.21
CA LYS A 177 -12.62 4.36 -16.71
C LYS A 177 -11.34 4.77 -17.45
N LEU A 178 -10.37 3.87 -17.64
CA LEU A 178 -9.15 4.15 -18.43
C LEU A 178 -9.47 4.55 -19.89
N ALA A 179 -10.44 3.88 -20.52
CA ALA A 179 -10.92 4.23 -21.85
C ALA A 179 -11.61 5.61 -21.88
N SER A 180 -12.36 5.97 -20.82
CA SER A 180 -12.92 7.31 -20.67
C SER A 180 -11.82 8.37 -20.54
N VAL A 181 -10.76 8.14 -19.75
CA VAL A 181 -9.62 9.06 -19.61
C VAL A 181 -8.95 9.27 -20.97
N LYS A 182 -8.74 8.20 -21.74
CA LYS A 182 -8.21 8.29 -23.11
C LYS A 182 -9.12 9.11 -24.03
N SER A 183 -10.43 8.87 -24.01
CA SER A 183 -11.37 9.61 -24.86
C SER A 183 -11.44 11.10 -24.47
N ASN A 184 -11.36 11.43 -23.18
CA ASN A 184 -11.29 12.81 -22.71
C ASN A 184 -10.02 13.54 -23.19
N LEU A 185 -8.87 12.85 -23.24
CA LEU A 185 -7.64 13.38 -23.86
C LEU A 185 -7.81 13.61 -25.37
N GLU A 186 -8.33 12.62 -26.10
CA GLU A 186 -8.57 12.70 -27.56
C GLU A 186 -9.57 13.81 -27.93
N ASN A 187 -10.53 14.11 -27.06
CA ASN A 187 -11.52 15.18 -27.21
C ASN A 187 -11.05 16.55 -26.68
N GLY A 188 -9.86 16.65 -26.08
CA GLY A 188 -9.34 17.90 -25.51
C GLY A 188 -10.13 18.42 -24.31
N THR A 189 -10.62 17.52 -23.45
CA THR A 189 -11.51 17.84 -22.31
C THR A 189 -10.77 18.45 -21.11
N TYR A 190 -9.54 18.02 -20.84
CA TYR A 190 -8.73 18.52 -19.72
C TYR A 190 -8.03 19.85 -20.06
N ALA A 191 -8.06 20.80 -19.14
CA ALA A 191 -7.43 22.12 -19.33
C ALA A 191 -5.91 22.10 -19.09
N ASN A 192 -5.41 21.20 -18.24
CA ASN A 192 -4.02 21.14 -17.79
C ASN A 192 -3.60 19.70 -17.43
N GLU A 193 -2.30 19.50 -17.14
CA GLU A 193 -1.75 18.18 -16.80
C GLU A 193 -2.29 17.66 -15.45
N TYR A 194 -2.65 18.56 -14.52
CA TYR A 194 -3.20 18.20 -13.21
C TYR A 194 -4.58 17.55 -13.32
N GLU A 195 -5.52 18.15 -14.04
CA GLU A 195 -6.86 17.60 -14.27
C GLU A 195 -6.81 16.24 -14.97
N PHE A 196 -5.88 16.06 -15.92
CA PHE A 196 -5.63 14.75 -16.54
C PHE A 196 -5.14 13.71 -15.52
N GLN A 197 -4.11 14.02 -14.73
CA GLN A 197 -3.55 13.05 -13.78
C GLN A 197 -4.47 12.78 -12.59
N GLU A 198 -5.28 13.75 -12.16
CA GLU A 198 -6.33 13.56 -11.16
C GLU A 198 -7.40 12.57 -11.67
N ASP A 199 -7.85 12.70 -12.92
CA ASP A 199 -8.83 11.76 -13.49
C ASP A 199 -8.23 10.39 -13.85
N LEU A 200 -6.93 10.34 -14.16
CA LEU A 200 -6.17 9.09 -14.30
C LEU A 200 -6.02 8.38 -12.96
N TYR A 201 -5.78 9.10 -11.87
CA TYR A 201 -5.70 8.52 -10.53
C TYR A 201 -7.03 7.85 -10.11
N GLN A 202 -8.16 8.39 -10.57
CA GLN A 202 -9.48 7.79 -10.42
C GLN A 202 -9.71 6.51 -11.25
N VAL A 203 -8.73 6.03 -12.03
CA VAL A 203 -8.71 4.66 -12.58
C VAL A 203 -8.33 3.61 -11.51
N PHE A 204 -7.57 4.01 -10.48
CA PHE A 204 -6.97 3.09 -9.50
C PHE A 204 -7.52 3.30 -8.09
N ALA A 205 -7.83 4.54 -7.71
CA ALA A 205 -8.30 4.89 -6.37
C ALA A 205 -9.59 4.15 -5.93
N PRO A 206 -10.63 4.00 -6.78
CA PRO A 206 -11.87 3.29 -6.42
C PRO A 206 -11.78 1.76 -6.39
N ALA A 207 -10.65 1.18 -6.77
CA ALA A 207 -10.45 -0.28 -6.69
C ALA A 207 -10.24 -0.76 -5.24
N HIS A 208 -9.82 0.15 -4.34
CA HIS A 208 -9.55 -0.13 -2.93
C HIS A 208 -8.59 -1.31 -2.68
N ASP A 209 -7.69 -1.56 -3.64
CA ASP A 209 -6.69 -2.61 -3.60
C ASP A 209 -5.30 -1.99 -3.37
N GLY A 210 -4.69 -2.30 -2.22
CA GLY A 210 -3.37 -1.79 -1.83
C GLY A 210 -2.19 -2.21 -2.72
N HIS A 211 -2.30 -3.32 -3.43
CA HIS A 211 -1.31 -3.79 -4.40
C HIS A 211 -1.52 -3.19 -5.80
N PHE A 212 -2.74 -2.74 -6.13
CA PHE A 212 -3.01 -2.04 -7.37
C PHE A 212 -2.75 -0.53 -7.24
N VAL A 213 -1.65 -0.05 -7.83
CA VAL A 213 -1.20 1.34 -7.75
C VAL A 213 -0.69 1.83 -9.09
N VAL A 214 -1.12 3.04 -9.47
CA VAL A 214 -0.33 3.94 -10.31
C VAL A 214 -0.35 5.32 -9.64
N TYR A 215 0.84 5.82 -9.28
CA TYR A 215 1.03 7.16 -8.75
C TYR A 215 1.67 8.03 -9.84
N PRO A 216 0.88 8.77 -10.64
CA PRO A 216 1.39 9.49 -11.80
C PRO A 216 2.22 10.70 -11.35
N ASP A 217 3.24 11.04 -12.13
CA ASP A 217 4.37 11.87 -11.68
C ASP A 217 3.99 13.29 -11.19
N LEU A 218 3.28 14.10 -11.96
CA LEU A 218 2.90 15.45 -11.59
C LEU A 218 2.07 15.47 -10.29
N LEU A 219 1.11 14.55 -10.17
CA LEU A 219 0.20 14.48 -9.03
C LEU A 219 0.94 14.09 -7.73
N THR A 220 2.00 13.27 -7.81
CA THR A 220 2.51 12.53 -6.64
C THR A 220 4.00 12.72 -6.32
N LYS A 221 4.80 13.25 -7.26
CA LYS A 221 6.26 13.39 -7.14
C LYS A 221 6.68 14.59 -6.29
N VAL A 222 5.93 15.69 -6.38
CA VAL A 222 6.33 16.96 -5.76
C VAL A 222 5.57 17.26 -4.47
N PHE A 223 4.23 17.19 -4.51
CA PHE A 223 3.39 17.59 -3.39
C PHE A 223 2.67 16.42 -2.76
N GLU A 224 2.44 16.53 -1.46
CA GLU A 224 1.47 15.72 -0.73
C GLU A 224 0.66 16.62 0.19
N TRP A 225 -0.66 16.48 0.16
CA TRP A 225 -1.59 17.31 0.94
C TRP A 225 -1.61 16.89 2.40
N ARG A 226 -1.72 17.88 3.30
CA ARG A 226 -1.71 17.75 4.75
C ARG A 226 -2.69 18.72 5.42
N ARG A 227 -3.17 18.36 6.61
CA ARG A 227 -3.97 19.18 7.53
C ARG A 227 -3.20 19.35 8.84
N LYS A 228 -3.33 20.51 9.50
CA LYS A 228 -2.61 20.83 10.76
C LYS A 228 -3.29 20.26 12.03
N ARG A 229 -4.22 19.30 11.89
CA ARG A 229 -5.01 18.68 12.97
C ARG A 229 -5.26 17.21 12.68
N SER A 230 -5.28 16.41 13.73
CA SER A 230 -5.46 14.97 13.70
C SER A 230 -6.77 14.62 14.40
N LEU A 231 -7.44 13.53 13.99
CA LEU A 231 -8.69 13.09 14.60
C LEU A 231 -8.46 11.88 15.50
N VAL A 232 -9.29 11.69 16.52
CA VAL A 232 -9.49 10.40 17.19
C VAL A 232 -10.97 10.08 17.32
N SER A 233 -11.32 8.79 17.27
CA SER A 233 -12.67 8.27 17.48
C SER A 233 -12.69 7.54 18.82
N VAL A 234 -13.35 8.12 19.83
CA VAL A 234 -13.21 7.70 21.24
C VAL A 234 -14.58 7.44 21.88
N SER A 235 -14.74 6.25 22.46
CA SER A 235 -15.84 5.91 23.36
C SER A 235 -15.50 6.35 24.79
N SER A 236 -16.48 6.88 25.51
CA SER A 236 -16.30 7.36 26.89
C SER A 236 -16.09 6.25 27.92
N ASP A 237 -16.59 5.05 27.64
CA ASP A 237 -16.60 3.90 28.56
C ASP A 237 -16.31 2.55 27.87
N GLY A 238 -16.10 2.55 26.54
CA GLY A 238 -15.92 1.34 25.74
C GLY A 238 -17.23 0.69 25.28
N VAL A 239 -18.41 1.26 25.60
CA VAL A 239 -19.74 0.68 25.34
C VAL A 239 -20.66 1.65 24.58
N GLU A 240 -20.62 2.93 24.94
CA GLU A 240 -21.25 4.01 24.19
C GLU A 240 -20.57 4.20 22.83
N LEU A 241 -21.34 4.67 21.84
CA LEU A 241 -20.82 4.87 20.48
C LEU A 241 -19.67 5.89 20.51
N PRO A 242 -18.55 5.62 19.82
CA PRO A 242 -17.40 6.51 19.83
C PRO A 242 -17.71 7.83 19.10
N LYS A 243 -17.12 8.91 19.61
CA LYS A 243 -17.28 10.27 19.10
C LYS A 243 -15.96 10.79 18.56
N ILE A 244 -16.04 11.67 17.56
CA ILE A 244 -14.86 12.27 16.94
C ILE A 244 -14.40 13.48 17.75
N TYR A 245 -13.10 13.55 18.04
CA TYR A 245 -12.44 14.69 18.68
C TYR A 245 -11.18 15.08 17.89
N LEU A 246 -10.71 16.32 18.07
CA LEU A 246 -9.34 16.66 17.68
C LEU A 246 -8.38 16.02 18.67
N TYR A 247 -7.41 15.26 18.16
CA TYR A 247 -6.38 14.59 18.95
C TYR A 247 -5.62 15.58 19.85
N GLU A 248 -5.25 16.73 19.29
CA GLU A 248 -4.48 17.75 19.98
C GLU A 248 -5.25 18.37 21.17
N ASP A 249 -6.58 18.46 21.09
CA ASP A 249 -7.42 19.03 22.13
C ASP A 249 -7.71 18.00 23.23
N ILE A 250 -8.09 16.77 22.87
CA ILE A 250 -8.48 15.73 23.84
C ILE A 250 -7.30 15.18 24.64
N THR A 251 -6.08 15.20 24.11
CA THR A 251 -4.87 14.79 24.87
C THR A 251 -4.25 15.91 25.71
N SER A 252 -4.51 17.18 25.38
CA SER A 252 -3.97 18.32 26.14
C SER A 252 -4.92 18.83 27.23
N ALA A 253 -6.23 18.80 27.00
CA ALA A 253 -7.25 19.19 27.96
C ALA A 253 -8.50 18.28 27.87
N PRO A 254 -8.42 17.00 28.31
CA PRO A 254 -9.50 16.02 28.18
C PRO A 254 -10.88 16.48 28.68
N SER A 255 -10.92 17.28 29.75
CA SER A 255 -12.16 17.79 30.36
C SER A 255 -12.77 19.00 29.63
N GLU A 256 -12.03 19.63 28.72
CA GLU A 256 -12.46 20.80 27.94
C GLU A 256 -12.69 20.45 26.46
N ALA A 257 -12.14 19.33 26.00
CA ALA A 257 -12.29 18.84 24.63
C ALA A 257 -13.76 18.60 24.26
N SER A 258 -14.16 19.12 23.11
CA SER A 258 -15.52 19.01 22.59
C SER A 258 -15.57 18.09 21.38
N GLU A 259 -16.66 17.34 21.27
CA GLU A 259 -16.97 16.51 20.10
C GLU A 259 -17.01 17.37 18.84
N VAL A 260 -16.30 16.93 17.80
CA VAL A 260 -16.37 17.48 16.45
C VAL A 260 -17.65 16.96 15.83
N THR A 261 -18.65 17.83 15.68
CA THR A 261 -19.96 17.49 15.11
C THR A 261 -19.99 17.62 13.60
N LYS A 262 -19.16 18.53 13.04
CA LYS A 262 -19.05 18.73 11.59
C LYS A 262 -17.63 19.02 11.14
N ILE A 263 -17.33 18.62 9.92
CA ILE A 263 -16.12 18.99 9.19
C ILE A 263 -16.54 19.59 7.84
N ASN A 264 -16.06 20.79 7.53
CA ASN A 264 -16.46 21.57 6.34
C ASN A 264 -17.99 21.72 6.17
N GLY A 265 -18.73 21.79 7.29
CA GLY A 265 -20.19 21.92 7.32
C GLY A 265 -20.99 20.61 7.10
N VAL A 266 -20.31 19.50 6.77
CA VAL A 266 -20.87 18.15 6.69
C VAL A 266 -20.76 17.49 8.07
N ASP A 267 -21.69 16.60 8.43
CA ASP A 267 -21.56 15.74 9.63
C ASP A 267 -20.18 15.08 9.70
N ALA A 268 -19.56 15.06 10.89
CA ALA A 268 -18.16 14.67 11.01
C ALA A 268 -17.89 13.20 10.66
N VAL A 269 -18.81 12.29 11.03
CA VAL A 269 -18.69 10.86 10.70
C VAL A 269 -18.83 10.69 9.20
N LYS A 270 -19.88 11.29 8.61
CA LYS A 270 -20.11 11.24 7.17
C LYS A 270 -18.96 11.87 6.37
N TYR A 271 -18.37 12.98 6.83
CA TYR A 271 -17.22 13.58 6.17
C TYR A 271 -16.02 12.63 6.15
N VAL A 272 -15.73 11.96 7.27
CA VAL A 272 -14.62 11.00 7.35
C VAL A 272 -14.85 9.81 6.41
N GLU A 273 -16.05 9.25 6.40
CA GLU A 273 -16.48 8.19 5.46
C GLU A 273 -16.35 8.62 3.99
N ASP A 274 -17.06 9.69 3.60
CA ASP A 274 -17.05 10.22 2.22
C ASP A 274 -15.64 10.62 1.77
N TRP A 275 -14.74 10.99 2.69
CA TRP A 275 -13.36 11.34 2.37
C TRP A 275 -12.48 10.11 2.14
N ILE A 276 -12.52 9.10 3.02
CA ILE A 276 -11.65 7.92 2.87
C ILE A 276 -12.11 6.98 1.77
N PHE A 277 -13.42 6.83 1.54
CA PHE A 277 -13.97 5.96 0.50
C PHE A 277 -13.71 6.45 -0.94
N GLN A 278 -13.12 7.64 -1.14
CA GLN A 278 -12.66 8.08 -2.47
C GLN A 278 -11.40 7.33 -2.93
N ALA A 279 -10.53 6.94 -1.99
CA ALA A 279 -9.21 6.37 -2.31
C ALA A 279 -8.66 5.54 -1.14
N SER A 280 -9.47 4.67 -0.54
CA SER A 280 -9.02 3.79 0.53
C SER A 280 -7.95 2.80 0.04
N PHE A 281 -7.02 2.43 0.93
CA PHE A 281 -6.14 1.26 0.77
C PHE A 281 -6.82 -0.06 1.16
N ASN A 282 -7.87 0.05 1.96
CA ASN A 282 -8.56 -1.02 2.65
C ASN A 282 -9.87 -1.33 1.93
N GLN A 283 -10.15 -2.62 1.81
CA GLN A 283 -11.30 -3.21 1.13
C GLN A 283 -12.52 -3.29 2.07
N ASP A 284 -12.26 -3.23 3.38
CA ASP A 284 -13.28 -3.10 4.42
C ASP A 284 -13.52 -1.63 4.81
N ALA A 285 -14.79 -1.28 5.02
CA ALA A 285 -15.25 0.07 5.34
C ALA A 285 -14.80 0.56 6.72
N ASP A 286 -14.74 -0.34 7.70
CA ASP A 286 -14.41 -0.01 9.09
C ASP A 286 -12.89 0.10 9.28
N ALA A 287 -12.11 -0.72 8.58
CA ALA A 287 -10.67 -0.55 8.44
C ALA A 287 -10.32 0.76 7.71
N ALA A 288 -11.02 1.08 6.62
CA ALA A 288 -10.86 2.38 5.94
C ALA A 288 -11.16 3.54 6.91
N TYR A 289 -12.30 3.50 7.60
CA TYR A 289 -12.67 4.50 8.61
C TYR A 289 -11.60 4.63 9.70
N ASN A 290 -11.08 3.52 10.25
CA ASN A 290 -10.04 3.54 11.28
C ASN A 290 -8.77 4.27 10.84
N THR A 291 -8.28 4.07 9.60
CA THR A 291 -7.04 4.73 9.13
C THR A 291 -7.08 6.26 9.17
N MET A 292 -8.27 6.87 9.18
CA MET A 292 -8.41 8.33 9.24
C MET A 292 -7.98 8.92 10.58
N PHE A 293 -7.98 8.13 11.64
CA PHE A 293 -7.70 8.56 13.01
C PHE A 293 -6.23 8.35 13.39
N TYR A 294 -5.78 9.11 14.38
CA TYR A 294 -4.50 8.90 15.03
C TYR A 294 -4.49 7.56 15.76
N GLU A 295 -3.44 6.77 15.53
CA GLU A 295 -3.15 5.56 16.29
C GLU A 295 -1.64 5.47 16.58
N LYS A 296 -1.28 4.95 17.76
CA LYS A 296 0.13 4.73 18.11
C LYS A 296 0.82 3.74 17.19
N ALA A 297 0.13 2.70 16.72
CA ALA A 297 0.68 1.73 15.80
C ALA A 297 1.12 2.37 14.48
N PHE A 298 0.33 3.31 13.93
CA PHE A 298 0.76 4.11 12.78
C PHE A 298 2.03 4.92 13.08
N VAL A 299 2.10 5.63 14.21
CA VAL A 299 3.30 6.41 14.58
C VAL A 299 4.53 5.50 14.79
N GLY A 300 4.35 4.33 15.41
CA GLY A 300 5.39 3.31 15.59
C GLY A 300 5.88 2.73 14.27
N GLY A 301 4.97 2.44 13.33
CA GLY A 301 5.27 1.97 11.98
C GLY A 301 5.74 3.05 10.98
N GLY A 302 6.04 4.27 11.45
CA GLY A 302 6.56 5.36 10.62
C GLY A 302 5.51 6.08 9.75
N VAL A 303 4.22 5.86 10.02
CA VAL A 303 3.08 6.56 9.39
C VAL A 303 2.76 7.85 10.18
N SER A 304 2.06 8.79 9.53
CA SER A 304 1.63 10.06 10.14
C SER A 304 0.55 9.89 11.23
N ASN A 305 0.12 11.00 11.82
CA ASN A 305 -0.94 11.09 12.84
C ASN A 305 -2.36 10.75 12.32
N GLY A 306 -2.53 9.62 11.63
CA GLY A 306 -3.75 9.25 10.93
C GLY A 306 -3.87 9.87 9.54
N TYR A 307 -4.67 9.26 8.68
CA TYR A 307 -4.79 9.63 7.27
C TYR A 307 -5.51 10.96 7.06
N PHE A 308 -6.41 11.37 7.97
CA PHE A 308 -7.06 12.69 7.92
C PHE A 308 -6.05 13.85 7.97
N ALA A 309 -5.05 13.75 8.85
CA ALA A 309 -3.98 14.74 8.98
C ALA A 309 -3.06 14.76 7.75
N GLY A 310 -3.00 13.64 7.01
CA GLY A 310 -2.30 13.55 5.73
C GLY A 310 -1.45 12.29 5.63
N GLY A 311 -2.13 11.16 5.48
CA GLY A 311 -1.55 9.85 5.19
C GLY A 311 -2.40 9.13 4.14
N GLY A 312 -1.95 7.94 3.73
CA GLY A 312 -2.68 7.10 2.77
C GLY A 312 -2.83 7.71 1.38
N ARG A 313 -3.58 7.02 0.52
CA ARG A 313 -3.84 7.38 -0.88
C ARG A 313 -4.54 8.73 -1.05
N ILE A 314 -5.47 9.07 -0.15
CA ILE A 314 -6.17 10.36 -0.12
C ILE A 314 -5.24 11.60 -0.01
N ARG A 315 -3.95 11.43 0.34
CA ARG A 315 -2.97 12.53 0.39
C ARG A 315 -2.66 13.20 -0.96
N TYR A 316 -3.15 12.63 -2.06
CA TYR A 316 -3.03 13.19 -3.41
C TYR A 316 -4.31 13.90 -3.89
N ILE A 317 -5.43 13.77 -3.18
CA ILE A 317 -6.68 14.50 -3.44
C ILE A 317 -6.64 15.85 -2.72
N TYR A 318 -6.79 16.96 -3.46
CA TYR A 318 -6.68 18.30 -2.89
C TYR A 318 -7.78 18.59 -1.85
N PRO A 319 -7.45 18.83 -0.56
CA PRO A 319 -8.44 18.97 0.53
C PRO A 319 -9.09 20.36 0.60
N GLY A 320 -8.89 21.21 -0.42
CA GLY A 320 -9.18 22.64 -0.36
C GLY A 320 -8.13 23.42 0.44
N ALA A 321 -8.25 24.75 0.44
CA ALA A 321 -7.30 25.63 1.11
C ALA A 321 -7.36 25.54 2.64
N ASN A 322 -8.54 25.29 3.20
CA ASN A 322 -8.82 25.26 4.63
C ASN A 322 -9.67 24.04 4.99
N THR A 323 -9.58 23.60 6.24
CA THR A 323 -10.55 22.69 6.89
C THR A 323 -11.21 23.41 8.06
N THR A 324 -12.54 23.33 8.18
CA THR A 324 -13.30 23.87 9.33
C THR A 324 -13.92 22.76 10.17
N PHE A 325 -13.98 22.97 11.48
CA PHE A 325 -14.54 22.03 12.47
C PHE A 325 -15.60 22.76 13.30
N ASP A 326 -16.82 22.22 13.38
CA ASP A 326 -17.86 22.73 14.29
C ASP A 326 -18.02 21.79 15.48
N PHE A 327 -18.00 22.34 16.69
CA PHE A 327 -17.96 21.59 17.94
C PHE A 327 -19.30 21.57 18.67
N ALA A 328 -19.55 20.51 19.45
CA ALA A 328 -20.78 20.36 20.23
C ALA A 328 -20.98 21.47 21.29
N ASN A 329 -19.92 22.14 21.73
CA ASN A 329 -19.97 23.32 22.60
C ASN A 329 -20.39 24.62 21.88
N GLY A 330 -20.62 24.58 20.57
CA GLY A 330 -21.04 25.73 19.75
C GLY A 330 -19.90 26.60 19.22
N THR A 331 -18.64 26.21 19.39
CA THR A 331 -17.50 26.90 18.75
C THR A 331 -17.20 26.31 17.36
N THR A 332 -16.43 27.06 16.57
CA THR A 332 -15.92 26.64 15.26
C THR A 332 -14.43 26.96 15.17
N LEU A 333 -13.63 26.04 14.62
CA LEU A 333 -12.21 26.25 14.30
C LEU A 333 -12.01 26.18 12.79
N GLY A 334 -11.36 27.19 12.20
CA GLY A 334 -10.88 27.15 10.81
C GLY A 334 -9.36 27.03 10.77
N VAL A 335 -8.82 26.11 9.97
CA VAL A 335 -7.38 25.83 9.88
C VAL A 335 -6.97 25.71 8.43
N GLU A 336 -5.88 26.37 8.04
CA GLU A 336 -5.31 26.23 6.69
C GLU A 336 -4.69 24.85 6.49
N ASN A 337 -4.93 24.26 5.32
CA ASN A 337 -4.27 23.07 4.83
C ASN A 337 -2.95 23.45 4.16
N TYR A 338 -2.00 22.52 4.09
CA TYR A 338 -0.69 22.75 3.49
C TYR A 338 -0.26 21.58 2.59
N ALA A 339 0.75 21.79 1.77
CA ALA A 339 1.44 20.76 1.02
C ALA A 339 2.86 20.58 1.55
N THR A 340 3.29 19.34 1.77
CA THR A 340 4.71 19.00 1.93
C THR A 340 5.37 18.88 0.56
N VAL A 341 6.58 19.43 0.41
CA VAL A 341 7.36 19.41 -0.84
C VAL A 341 8.42 18.32 -0.74
N LYS A 342 8.28 17.26 -1.53
CA LYS A 342 9.08 16.03 -1.46
C LYS A 342 10.43 16.12 -2.15
N VAL A 343 10.53 16.94 -3.20
CA VAL A 343 11.70 17.00 -4.10
C VAL A 343 12.20 18.44 -4.27
N ASP A 344 13.43 18.58 -4.75
CA ASP A 344 14.04 19.89 -4.96
C ASP A 344 13.38 20.63 -6.14
N MET A 345 12.74 21.77 -5.87
CA MET A 345 12.06 22.60 -6.87
C MET A 345 12.96 23.68 -7.51
N THR A 346 14.26 23.75 -7.17
CA THR A 346 15.20 24.73 -7.73
C THR A 346 15.14 24.74 -9.27
N GLY A 347 15.01 25.92 -9.87
CA GLY A 347 14.90 26.09 -11.33
C GLY A 347 13.48 25.95 -11.91
N VAL A 348 12.47 25.60 -11.10
CA VAL A 348 11.06 25.70 -11.48
C VAL A 348 10.58 27.14 -11.27
N THR A 349 10.17 27.81 -12.35
CA THR A 349 9.70 29.21 -12.35
C THR A 349 8.22 29.37 -12.66
N ASP A 350 7.64 28.38 -13.34
CA ASP A 350 6.31 28.37 -13.95
C ASP A 350 5.87 26.91 -14.18
N GLY A 351 4.68 26.70 -14.74
CA GLY A 351 4.17 25.35 -15.02
C GLY A 351 4.93 24.61 -16.13
N GLU A 352 5.47 25.30 -17.14
CA GLU A 352 6.25 24.65 -18.21
C GLU A 352 7.56 24.08 -17.65
N SER A 353 8.31 24.87 -16.88
CA SER A 353 9.52 24.41 -16.19
C SER A 353 9.25 23.31 -15.15
N PHE A 354 8.05 23.26 -14.56
CA PHE A 354 7.61 22.11 -13.75
C PHE A 354 7.46 20.85 -14.62
N TYR A 355 6.75 20.94 -15.76
CA TYR A 355 6.58 19.84 -16.70
C TYR A 355 7.94 19.29 -17.18
N GLN A 356 8.81 20.18 -17.67
CA GLN A 356 10.14 19.83 -18.17
C GLN A 356 11.10 19.29 -17.10
N LYS A 357 10.84 19.54 -15.80
CA LYS A 357 11.67 18.99 -14.71
C LYS A 357 11.17 17.65 -14.18
N PHE A 358 9.85 17.46 -14.10
CA PHE A 358 9.27 16.36 -13.35
C PHE A 358 8.46 15.36 -14.18
N CYS A 359 7.96 15.78 -15.36
CA CYS A 359 6.96 15.05 -16.15
C CYS A 359 7.49 14.46 -17.47
N VAL A 360 8.69 14.88 -17.90
CA VAL A 360 9.36 14.33 -19.09
C VAL A 360 10.30 13.18 -18.73
N GLN A 361 10.51 12.27 -19.70
CA GLN A 361 11.48 11.19 -19.61
C GLN A 361 12.89 11.78 -19.39
N SER A 362 13.41 11.63 -18.17
CA SER A 362 14.73 12.12 -17.80
C SER A 362 15.73 10.97 -17.79
N THR A 363 16.70 11.00 -18.70
CA THR A 363 17.91 10.18 -18.58
C THR A 363 18.80 10.76 -17.47
N ALA A 364 18.47 10.49 -16.21
CA ALA A 364 19.22 10.90 -15.05
C ALA A 364 19.48 9.71 -14.12
N THR A 365 20.76 9.44 -13.88
CA THR A 365 21.25 8.32 -13.07
C THR A 365 20.79 8.42 -11.62
N GLU A 366 20.34 7.32 -11.03
CA GLU A 366 20.03 7.25 -9.60
C GLU A 366 21.29 7.52 -8.76
N ALA A 367 21.18 8.48 -7.84
CA ALA A 367 22.18 8.69 -6.81
C ALA A 367 21.84 7.81 -5.61
N ALA A 368 22.59 6.71 -5.43
CA ALA A 368 22.42 5.80 -4.31
C ALA A 368 22.55 6.56 -2.97
N ALA A 369 21.49 6.51 -2.14
CA ALA A 369 21.54 7.05 -0.79
C ALA A 369 22.32 6.09 0.11
N SER A 370 23.52 6.49 0.55
CA SER A 370 24.29 5.71 1.53
C SER A 370 23.67 5.81 2.92
N SER A 371 23.19 4.69 3.45
CA SER A 371 22.81 4.57 4.86
C SER A 371 24.06 4.47 5.74
N VAL A 372 24.09 5.23 6.84
CA VAL A 372 25.13 5.14 7.87
C VAL A 372 24.48 4.59 9.13
N THR A 373 24.72 3.32 9.45
CA THR A 373 24.27 2.73 10.72
C THR A 373 25.29 2.93 11.83
N THR A 374 24.88 3.61 12.90
CA THR A 374 25.52 3.54 14.21
C THR A 374 24.73 2.61 15.12
N ALA A 375 25.39 1.66 15.77
CA ALA A 375 24.74 0.80 16.76
C ALA A 375 24.21 1.60 17.95
N ALA A 376 22.94 1.38 18.31
CA ALA A 376 22.27 2.05 19.42
C ALA A 376 21.82 1.04 20.50
N ALA A 377 21.46 1.54 21.68
CA ALA A 377 20.80 0.76 22.72
C ALA A 377 19.37 0.37 22.29
N LEU A 378 18.67 -0.45 23.09
CA LEU A 378 17.26 -0.80 22.87
C LEU A 378 16.40 0.47 22.69
N VAL A 379 16.06 0.79 21.44
CA VAL A 379 15.11 1.84 21.08
C VAL A 379 13.71 1.24 21.23
N SER A 380 12.78 2.01 21.77
CA SER A 380 11.36 1.64 21.82
C SER A 380 10.66 2.31 20.63
N PRO A 381 9.71 1.64 19.94
CA PRO A 381 8.91 2.31 18.92
C PRO A 381 8.20 3.54 19.53
N THR A 382 8.01 4.59 18.73
CA THR A 382 7.54 5.88 19.26
C THR A 382 6.17 5.75 19.95
N GLY A 383 6.13 6.01 21.26
CA GLY A 383 4.91 5.91 22.08
C GLY A 383 4.63 4.53 22.67
N TYR A 384 5.51 3.55 22.49
CA TYR A 384 5.45 2.22 23.13
C TYR A 384 6.29 2.19 24.42
N PRO A 385 5.97 1.29 25.38
CA PRO A 385 6.83 1.03 26.54
C PRO A 385 8.18 0.43 26.10
N THR A 386 9.12 0.26 27.04
CA THR A 386 10.40 -0.39 26.73
C THR A 386 10.22 -1.90 26.50
N PRO A 387 10.60 -2.45 25.34
CA PRO A 387 10.46 -3.86 25.04
C PRO A 387 11.44 -4.73 25.85
N VAL A 388 11.08 -6.00 26.10
CA VAL A 388 12.00 -6.98 26.70
C VAL A 388 13.01 -7.52 25.68
N VAL A 389 12.64 -7.50 24.40
CA VAL A 389 13.47 -7.76 23.22
C VAL A 389 12.83 -7.08 22.00
N SER A 390 13.64 -6.55 21.09
CA SER A 390 13.19 -5.84 19.88
C SER A 390 14.18 -6.07 18.74
N THR A 391 13.72 -6.00 17.50
CA THR A 391 14.59 -5.72 16.34
C THR A 391 15.13 -4.28 16.41
N ASN A 392 16.26 -4.02 15.75
CA ASN A 392 16.91 -2.71 15.68
C ASN A 392 16.01 -1.63 15.04
N ASP A 393 15.17 -2.02 14.07
CA ASP A 393 14.18 -1.18 13.38
C ASP A 393 12.83 -1.08 14.15
N THR A 394 12.72 -1.78 15.28
CA THR A 394 11.53 -1.88 16.15
C THR A 394 10.29 -2.57 15.56
N ILE A 395 10.37 -3.12 14.33
CA ILE A 395 9.28 -3.81 13.63
C ILE A 395 8.73 -5.01 14.43
N VAL A 396 9.60 -5.78 15.08
CA VAL A 396 9.21 -6.86 16.00
C VAL A 396 9.61 -6.47 17.41
N SER A 397 8.63 -6.35 18.30
CA SER A 397 8.87 -6.00 19.69
C SER A 397 8.09 -6.90 20.66
N GLY A 398 8.79 -7.44 21.65
CA GLY A 398 8.21 -8.27 22.71
C GLY A 398 8.02 -7.51 24.02
N TYR A 399 6.86 -7.68 24.66
CA TYR A 399 6.49 -7.01 25.90
C TYR A 399 5.84 -7.98 26.91
N TYR A 400 5.88 -7.60 28.18
CA TYR A 400 5.18 -8.28 29.27
C TYR A 400 4.29 -7.27 30.00
N LEU A 401 2.99 -7.56 30.11
CA LEU A 401 2.11 -6.75 30.96
C LEU A 401 2.52 -6.90 32.43
N SER A 402 2.37 -5.79 33.17
CA SER A 402 2.80 -5.66 34.57
C SER A 402 1.70 -5.20 35.53
N GLU A 403 0.54 -4.78 35.01
CA GLU A 403 -0.63 -4.44 35.81
C GLU A 403 -1.23 -5.67 36.52
N PRO A 404 -1.78 -5.52 37.74
CA PRO A 404 -2.36 -6.63 38.49
C PRO A 404 -3.49 -7.33 37.74
N GLY A 405 -3.38 -8.64 37.55
CA GLY A 405 -4.32 -9.47 36.79
C GLY A 405 -3.85 -9.81 35.37
N PHE A 406 -2.76 -9.21 34.89
CA PHE A 406 -2.19 -9.42 33.56
C PHE A 406 -0.75 -9.95 33.59
N GLU A 407 -0.21 -10.29 34.76
CA GLU A 407 1.19 -10.70 34.94
C GLU A 407 1.54 -12.01 34.21
N ASP A 408 0.56 -12.78 33.76
CA ASP A 408 0.71 -14.01 32.97
C ASP A 408 0.63 -13.79 31.45
N VAL A 409 0.42 -12.54 31.00
CA VAL A 409 0.33 -12.13 29.59
C VAL A 409 1.70 -11.70 29.04
N ALA A 410 2.01 -12.19 27.84
CA ALA A 410 3.03 -11.70 26.93
C ALA A 410 2.38 -11.03 25.71
N VAL A 411 3.03 -10.02 25.13
CA VAL A 411 2.57 -9.36 23.90
C VAL A 411 3.70 -9.38 22.87
N LEU A 412 3.43 -9.91 21.68
CA LEU A 412 4.29 -9.78 20.50
C LEU A 412 3.66 -8.74 19.56
N SER A 413 4.30 -7.59 19.42
CA SER A 413 3.89 -6.56 18.45
C SER A 413 4.65 -6.75 17.15
N LEU A 414 3.92 -6.79 16.04
CA LEU A 414 4.41 -6.95 14.68
C LEU A 414 3.88 -5.78 13.84
N LEU A 415 4.66 -4.72 13.70
CA LEU A 415 4.26 -3.51 12.94
C LEU A 415 4.36 -3.72 11.42
N ALA A 416 5.09 -4.74 10.97
CA ALA A 416 5.16 -5.21 9.59
C ALA A 416 5.65 -6.67 9.57
N PHE A 417 5.60 -7.30 8.39
CA PHE A 417 6.36 -8.51 8.04
C PHE A 417 7.56 -8.16 7.13
N GLU A 418 8.04 -6.92 7.23
CA GLU A 418 9.19 -6.39 6.50
C GLU A 418 10.08 -5.68 7.50
N SER A 419 11.32 -6.15 7.64
CA SER A 419 12.32 -5.67 8.60
C SER A 419 13.66 -5.55 7.90
N ASP A 420 14.50 -4.63 8.37
CA ASP A 420 15.86 -4.35 7.88
C ASP A 420 16.77 -5.59 7.85
N SER A 421 16.45 -6.63 8.63
CA SER A 421 17.06 -7.96 8.50
C SER A 421 16.07 -9.08 8.76
N ILE A 422 15.99 -9.99 7.78
CA ILE A 422 15.09 -11.15 7.82
C ILE A 422 15.51 -12.13 8.92
N ALA A 423 16.81 -12.32 9.09
CA ALA A 423 17.38 -13.15 10.14
C ALA A 423 17.17 -12.54 11.55
N GLU A 424 17.18 -11.20 11.67
CA GLU A 424 16.91 -10.52 12.94
C GLU A 424 15.45 -10.67 13.36
N PHE A 425 14.51 -10.45 12.43
CA PHE A 425 13.07 -10.69 12.63
C PHE A 425 12.79 -12.08 13.22
N GLN A 426 13.29 -13.13 12.54
CA GLN A 426 13.12 -14.52 12.99
C GLN A 426 13.72 -14.75 14.39
N ALA A 427 14.97 -14.30 14.60
CA ALA A 427 15.68 -14.52 15.85
C ALA A 427 15.05 -13.80 17.05
N VAL A 428 14.53 -12.58 16.85
CA VAL A 428 13.84 -11.81 17.90
C VAL A 428 12.51 -12.46 18.26
N ALA A 429 11.68 -12.84 17.28
CA ALA A 429 10.44 -13.55 17.52
C ALA A 429 10.66 -14.88 18.27
N GLN A 430 11.62 -15.69 17.81
CA GLN A 430 11.95 -16.98 18.41
C GLN A 430 12.45 -16.82 19.86
N THR A 431 13.31 -15.82 20.09
CA THR A 431 13.82 -15.49 21.42
C THR A 431 12.68 -15.05 22.34
N PHE A 432 11.79 -14.17 21.89
CA PHE A 432 10.66 -13.70 22.69
C PHE A 432 9.72 -14.85 23.10
N LEU A 433 9.33 -15.70 22.16
CA LEU A 433 8.44 -16.83 22.44
C LEU A 433 9.06 -17.82 23.45
N ALA A 434 10.35 -18.12 23.31
CA ALA A 434 11.07 -18.98 24.26
C ALA A 434 11.20 -18.32 25.65
N ASP A 435 11.51 -17.03 25.70
CA ASP A 435 11.67 -16.26 26.94
C ASP A 435 10.33 -16.10 27.68
N ALA A 436 9.22 -15.86 26.98
CA ALA A 436 7.89 -15.78 27.55
C ALA A 436 7.49 -17.10 28.26
N VAL A 437 7.67 -18.24 27.59
CA VAL A 437 7.41 -19.57 28.16
C VAL A 437 8.32 -19.85 29.37
N ARG A 438 9.61 -19.50 29.28
CA ARG A 438 10.58 -19.61 30.38
C ARG A 438 10.15 -18.79 31.60
N ASP A 439 9.77 -17.53 31.38
CA ASP A 439 9.43 -16.57 32.42
C ASP A 439 8.03 -16.77 33.00
N GLY A 440 7.32 -17.82 32.55
CA GLY A 440 6.07 -18.28 33.14
C GLY A 440 4.81 -17.65 32.55
N LYS A 441 4.93 -16.93 31.43
CA LYS A 441 3.79 -16.40 30.69
C LYS A 441 2.99 -17.55 30.10
N THR A 442 1.66 -17.43 30.18
CA THR A 442 0.71 -18.47 29.78
C THR A 442 -0.25 -18.01 28.70
N LYS A 443 -0.39 -16.70 28.50
CA LYS A 443 -1.22 -16.06 27.47
C LYS A 443 -0.33 -15.25 26.52
N LEU A 444 -0.67 -15.22 25.24
CA LEU A 444 0.01 -14.42 24.22
C LEU A 444 -0.99 -13.55 23.46
N VAL A 445 -0.81 -12.23 23.52
CA VAL A 445 -1.41 -11.29 22.56
C VAL A 445 -0.44 -11.15 21.39
N ILE A 446 -0.95 -11.25 20.17
CA ILE A 446 -0.20 -10.91 18.95
C ILE A 446 -0.87 -9.66 18.39
N ASP A 447 -0.16 -8.55 18.46
CA ASP A 447 -0.64 -7.24 18.03
C ASP A 447 -0.19 -6.99 16.57
N LEU A 448 -1.18 -6.87 15.70
CA LEU A 448 -1.06 -6.70 14.24
C LEU A 448 -1.60 -5.33 13.78
N SER A 449 -1.86 -4.41 14.72
CA SER A 449 -2.26 -3.03 14.39
C SER A 449 -1.23 -2.35 13.47
N ALA A 450 -1.72 -1.58 12.51
CA ALA A 450 -0.95 -0.94 11.44
C ALA A 450 -0.10 -1.86 10.54
N ASN A 451 -0.23 -3.19 10.61
CA ASN A 451 0.61 -4.12 9.86
C ASN A 451 0.21 -4.24 8.37
N GLY A 452 0.89 -3.47 7.52
CA GLY A 452 0.72 -3.49 6.05
C GLY A 452 1.33 -4.68 5.31
N GLY A 453 1.70 -5.76 6.00
CA GLY A 453 2.36 -6.93 5.43
C GLY A 453 3.86 -6.74 5.25
N GLY A 454 4.45 -7.39 4.24
CA GLY A 454 5.90 -7.46 4.05
C GLY A 454 6.35 -8.67 3.25
N TYR A 455 7.52 -9.23 3.56
CA TYR A 455 8.07 -10.42 2.91
C TYR A 455 7.21 -11.66 3.22
N ILE A 456 6.65 -12.27 2.18
CA ILE A 456 5.64 -13.34 2.26
C ILE A 456 6.06 -14.43 3.23
N LEU A 457 7.29 -14.94 3.09
CA LEU A 457 7.78 -16.06 3.89
C LEU A 457 8.08 -15.73 5.36
N GLN A 458 8.17 -14.45 5.76
CA GLN A 458 8.20 -14.11 7.19
C GLN A 458 6.84 -14.40 7.87
N GLY A 459 5.72 -14.20 7.16
CA GLY A 459 4.40 -14.59 7.65
C GLY A 459 4.26 -16.11 7.83
N TYR A 460 4.85 -16.88 6.90
CA TYR A 460 4.91 -18.35 6.99
C TYR A 460 5.79 -18.80 8.16
N ASP A 461 6.99 -18.23 8.32
CA ASP A 461 7.88 -18.56 9.43
C ASP A 461 7.25 -18.21 10.79
N MET A 462 6.71 -16.99 10.94
CA MET A 462 6.07 -16.55 12.18
C MET A 462 4.88 -17.45 12.58
N PHE A 463 4.06 -17.87 11.61
CA PHE A 463 3.01 -18.86 11.85
C PHE A 463 3.60 -20.19 12.37
N ARG A 464 4.68 -20.68 11.75
CA ARG A 464 5.29 -21.96 12.10
C ARG A 464 6.16 -21.92 13.36
N GLN A 465 6.64 -20.76 13.80
CA GLN A 465 7.21 -20.58 15.14
C GLN A 465 6.17 -20.86 16.24
N LEU A 466 4.90 -20.55 15.98
CA LEU A 466 3.78 -20.83 16.87
C LEU A 466 3.21 -22.24 16.66
N PHE A 467 3.07 -22.68 15.42
CA PHE A 467 2.42 -23.94 15.03
C PHE A 467 3.28 -24.80 14.07
N PRO A 468 4.46 -25.29 14.52
CA PRO A 468 5.46 -25.94 13.66
C PRO A 468 5.02 -27.26 13.01
N HIS A 469 3.86 -27.81 13.41
CA HIS A 469 3.33 -29.07 12.91
C HIS A 469 2.09 -28.92 12.02
N ILE A 470 1.58 -27.69 11.86
CA ILE A 470 0.50 -27.41 10.90
C ILE A 470 1.14 -27.10 9.56
N VAL A 471 0.73 -27.78 8.49
CA VAL A 471 1.12 -27.43 7.12
C VAL A 471 0.10 -26.41 6.61
N GLN A 472 0.55 -25.17 6.46
CA GLN A 472 -0.30 -24.05 6.06
C GLN A 472 -0.76 -24.15 4.60
N ASP A 473 -2.04 -23.85 4.37
CA ASP A 473 -2.66 -23.79 3.04
C ASP A 473 -1.94 -22.82 2.09
N GLY A 474 -2.15 -21.51 2.24
CA GLY A 474 -1.51 -20.50 1.39
C GLY A 474 -1.85 -20.65 -0.10
N TYR A 475 -3.07 -21.08 -0.41
CA TYR A 475 -3.49 -21.36 -1.79
C TYR A 475 -3.57 -20.05 -2.59
N SER A 476 -2.93 -20.05 -3.76
CA SER A 476 -2.91 -18.91 -4.65
C SER A 476 -3.07 -19.31 -6.11
N ARG A 477 -3.42 -18.37 -6.98
CA ARG A 477 -3.42 -18.52 -8.44
C ARG A 477 -3.01 -17.21 -9.10
N ILE A 478 -2.55 -17.30 -10.36
CA ILE A 478 -2.26 -16.13 -11.19
C ILE A 478 -3.24 -16.13 -12.37
N LYS A 479 -3.69 -14.94 -12.77
CA LYS A 479 -4.54 -14.74 -13.94
C LYS A 479 -3.71 -14.96 -15.22
N GLU A 480 -4.19 -15.82 -16.10
CA GLU A 480 -3.51 -16.12 -17.35
C GLU A 480 -3.80 -15.05 -18.41
N THR A 481 -2.74 -14.40 -18.89
CA THR A 481 -2.77 -13.48 -20.04
C THR A 481 -1.87 -14.01 -21.15
N ASP A 482 -2.08 -13.55 -22.40
CA ASP A 482 -1.19 -13.88 -23.53
C ASP A 482 0.29 -13.64 -23.18
N THR A 483 0.58 -12.51 -22.50
CA THR A 483 1.96 -12.14 -22.13
C THR A 483 2.51 -13.02 -21.00
N PHE A 484 1.70 -13.30 -19.98
CA PHE A 484 2.08 -14.21 -18.89
C PHE A 484 2.37 -15.63 -19.40
N LEU A 485 1.52 -16.17 -20.27
CA LEU A 485 1.69 -17.51 -20.84
C LEU A 485 2.87 -17.60 -21.81
N THR A 486 3.11 -16.57 -22.63
CA THR A 486 4.31 -16.51 -23.49
C THR A 486 5.59 -16.50 -22.65
N ILE A 487 5.68 -15.70 -21.58
CA ILE A 487 6.85 -15.71 -20.67
C ILE A 487 6.99 -17.08 -19.99
N SER A 488 5.90 -17.62 -19.45
CA SER A 488 5.88 -18.95 -18.79
C SER A 488 6.41 -20.05 -19.70
N LYS A 489 5.98 -20.05 -20.97
CA LYS A 489 6.42 -21.02 -21.96
C LYS A 489 7.90 -20.87 -22.28
N ILE A 490 8.35 -19.66 -22.63
CA ILE A 490 9.76 -19.40 -22.98
C ILE A 490 10.68 -19.74 -21.81
N PHE A 491 10.36 -19.32 -20.59
CA PHE A 491 11.16 -19.64 -19.40
C PHE A 491 11.19 -21.15 -19.14
N SER A 492 10.06 -21.85 -19.29
CA SER A 492 10.00 -23.31 -19.12
C SER A 492 10.77 -24.10 -20.20
N GLU A 493 10.91 -23.55 -21.41
CA GLU A 493 11.68 -24.10 -22.55
C GLU A 493 13.18 -23.75 -22.48
N ASP A 494 13.54 -22.57 -21.97
CA ASP A 494 14.93 -22.14 -21.73
C ASP A 494 15.62 -22.99 -20.64
N ILE A 495 14.86 -23.44 -19.64
CA ILE A 495 15.37 -24.25 -18.52
C ILE A 495 15.62 -25.70 -18.97
N PRO A 496 16.87 -26.23 -18.84
CA PRO A 496 17.19 -27.60 -19.19
C PRO A 496 16.34 -28.63 -18.42
N ALA A 497 16.00 -29.74 -19.09
CA ALA A 497 15.24 -30.84 -18.47
C ALA A 497 16.01 -31.55 -17.34
N ASP A 498 17.34 -31.46 -17.36
CA ASP A 498 18.29 -31.97 -16.37
C ASP A 498 18.88 -30.85 -15.49
N TYR A 499 18.11 -29.77 -15.27
CA TYR A 499 18.48 -28.65 -14.39
C TYR A 499 19.04 -29.13 -13.04
N ASP A 500 20.26 -28.68 -12.73
CA ASP A 500 20.92 -28.84 -11.43
C ASP A 500 21.40 -27.46 -10.96
N PRO A 501 20.86 -26.92 -9.83
CA PRO A 501 21.22 -25.61 -9.32
C PRO A 501 22.70 -25.49 -8.90
N ASN A 502 23.43 -26.61 -8.77
CA ASN A 502 24.86 -26.62 -8.48
C ASN A 502 25.74 -26.37 -9.72
N THR A 503 25.16 -26.42 -10.93
CA THR A 503 25.89 -26.25 -12.21
C THR A 503 25.24 -25.28 -13.19
N ALA A 504 23.98 -24.91 -12.95
CA ALA A 504 23.27 -23.87 -13.69
C ALA A 504 23.95 -22.49 -13.58
N SER A 505 23.71 -21.61 -14.56
CA SER A 505 24.10 -20.20 -14.46
C SER A 505 23.13 -19.43 -13.56
N ASP A 506 23.58 -18.29 -13.04
CA ASP A 506 22.75 -17.43 -12.19
C ASP A 506 21.44 -16.99 -12.90
N GLU A 507 21.50 -16.74 -14.21
CA GLU A 507 20.32 -16.47 -15.05
C GLU A 507 19.35 -17.67 -15.07
N THR A 508 19.86 -18.89 -15.27
CA THR A 508 19.01 -20.10 -15.29
C THR A 508 18.41 -20.38 -13.93
N ILE A 509 19.13 -20.14 -12.83
CA ILE A 509 18.60 -20.25 -11.46
C ILE A 509 17.52 -19.19 -11.23
N SER A 510 17.80 -17.93 -11.57
CA SER A 510 16.85 -16.82 -11.41
C SER A 510 15.54 -17.10 -12.16
N LYS A 511 15.60 -17.55 -13.42
CA LYS A 511 14.44 -18.04 -14.22
C LYS A 511 13.72 -19.22 -13.58
N TYR A 512 14.46 -20.21 -13.07
CA TYR A 512 13.88 -21.42 -12.44
C TYR A 512 13.05 -21.07 -11.21
N GLU A 513 13.56 -20.16 -10.37
CA GLU A 513 12.93 -19.70 -9.14
C GLU A 513 11.80 -18.68 -9.39
N THR A 514 11.00 -18.85 -10.45
CA THR A 514 9.85 -17.98 -10.74
C THR A 514 8.57 -18.78 -10.98
N TRP A 515 7.43 -18.15 -10.70
CA TRP A 515 6.11 -18.73 -10.99
C TRP A 515 5.86 -19.00 -12.48
N PHE A 516 6.68 -18.45 -13.39
CA PHE A 516 6.68 -18.75 -14.83
C PHE A 516 7.15 -20.18 -15.14
N ASN A 517 8.04 -20.73 -14.30
CA ASN A 517 8.45 -22.13 -14.37
C ASN A 517 7.38 -23.02 -13.70
N TYR A 518 6.93 -24.06 -14.40
CA TYR A 518 5.94 -24.97 -13.82
C TYR A 518 6.49 -25.78 -12.62
N ARG A 519 7.81 -26.01 -12.59
CA ARG A 519 8.49 -26.84 -11.58
C ARG A 519 8.69 -26.14 -10.23
N TYR A 520 8.46 -24.84 -10.15
CA TYR A 520 8.78 -23.99 -9.00
C TYR A 520 7.80 -24.17 -7.82
N ASP A 521 6.52 -23.90 -8.05
CA ASP A 521 5.48 -24.00 -7.02
C ASP A 521 5.03 -25.46 -6.80
N TYR A 522 4.47 -25.74 -5.62
CA TYR A 522 3.73 -26.96 -5.33
C TYR A 522 2.24 -26.82 -5.68
N ASN A 523 1.61 -27.94 -6.03
CA ASN A 523 0.16 -28.05 -6.11
C ASN A 523 -0.47 -28.21 -4.71
N LEU A 524 -1.81 -28.23 -4.65
CA LEU A 524 -2.57 -28.35 -3.40
C LEU A 524 -2.15 -29.53 -2.50
N THR A 525 -1.65 -30.63 -3.06
CA THR A 525 -1.23 -31.83 -2.31
C THR A 525 0.18 -31.76 -1.71
N ASN A 526 0.87 -30.61 -1.80
CA ASN A 526 2.31 -30.45 -1.50
C ASN A 526 3.20 -31.31 -2.44
N GLN A 527 2.90 -31.35 -3.73
CA GLN A 527 3.74 -32.04 -4.72
C GLN A 527 4.08 -31.10 -5.89
N PRO A 528 5.23 -31.25 -6.55
CA PRO A 528 5.54 -30.49 -7.78
C PRO A 528 4.50 -30.71 -8.89
N PHE A 529 4.34 -29.73 -9.77
CA PHE A 529 3.69 -29.95 -11.07
C PHE A 529 4.62 -30.75 -11.98
N LEU A 530 4.08 -31.71 -12.75
CA LEU A 530 4.89 -32.66 -13.54
C LEU A 530 5.09 -32.19 -14.99
N SER A 531 4.19 -31.35 -15.50
CA SER A 531 4.20 -30.76 -16.83
C SER A 531 3.79 -29.29 -16.81
N PHE A 532 4.00 -28.60 -17.93
CA PHE A 532 3.54 -27.23 -18.14
C PHE A 532 2.01 -27.16 -18.03
N GLU A 533 1.31 -28.11 -18.66
CA GLU A 533 -0.14 -28.22 -18.66
C GLU A 533 -0.72 -28.49 -17.26
N ASP A 534 -0.03 -29.22 -16.37
CA ASP A 534 -0.52 -29.43 -14.99
C ASP A 534 -0.65 -28.11 -14.19
N LYS A 535 0.08 -27.06 -14.57
CA LYS A 535 0.03 -25.73 -13.93
C LYS A 535 -0.70 -24.67 -14.74
N PHE A 536 -0.53 -24.69 -16.07
CA PHE A 536 -0.97 -23.65 -17.01
C PHE A 536 -2.02 -24.12 -18.03
N ALA A 537 -2.67 -25.27 -17.78
CA ALA A 537 -3.93 -25.54 -18.46
C ALA A 537 -4.99 -24.53 -17.97
N PRO A 538 -5.84 -23.98 -18.86
CA PRO A 538 -6.84 -22.99 -18.46
C PRO A 538 -7.79 -23.49 -17.38
N HIS A 539 -7.80 -22.83 -16.21
CA HIS A 539 -8.83 -22.99 -15.18
C HIS A 539 -9.80 -21.79 -15.27
N PRO A 540 -11.00 -21.95 -15.86
CA PRO A 540 -11.91 -20.83 -16.06
C PRO A 540 -12.59 -20.42 -14.75
N TYR A 541 -12.53 -19.15 -14.42
CA TYR A 541 -13.30 -18.55 -13.33
C TYR A 541 -13.97 -17.26 -13.83
N LYS A 542 -15.31 -17.21 -13.76
CA LYS A 542 -16.16 -16.25 -14.46
C LYS A 542 -15.78 -16.12 -15.95
N THR A 543 -15.05 -15.08 -16.35
CA THR A 543 -14.65 -14.78 -17.74
C THR A 543 -13.20 -15.08 -18.07
N ASP A 544 -12.35 -15.18 -17.04
CA ASP A 544 -10.90 -15.25 -17.17
C ASP A 544 -10.39 -16.67 -16.91
N ASN A 545 -9.20 -16.97 -17.44
CA ASN A 545 -8.49 -18.20 -17.12
C ASN A 545 -7.44 -17.92 -16.06
N TYR A 546 -7.16 -18.91 -15.23
CA TYR A 546 -6.15 -18.87 -14.19
C TYR A 546 -5.30 -20.13 -14.25
N THR A 547 -4.12 -20.04 -13.66
CA THR A 547 -3.29 -21.19 -13.35
C THR A 547 -4.01 -22.16 -12.40
N SER A 548 -3.55 -23.41 -12.36
CA SER A 548 -3.82 -24.32 -11.23
C SER A 548 -3.54 -23.64 -9.89
N LEU A 549 -4.30 -24.02 -8.84
CA LEU A 549 -4.04 -23.55 -7.49
C LEU A 549 -2.69 -24.06 -6.99
N MET A 550 -1.86 -23.12 -6.53
CA MET A 550 -0.46 -23.34 -6.19
C MET A 550 -0.10 -22.86 -4.78
N ARG A 551 1.01 -23.38 -4.26
CA ARG A 551 1.51 -23.23 -2.89
C ARG A 551 3.03 -23.15 -2.92
N TRP A 552 3.63 -22.45 -1.95
CA TRP A 552 5.09 -22.32 -1.86
C TRP A 552 5.77 -23.65 -1.55
N ASN A 553 6.85 -23.94 -2.29
CA ASN A 553 7.77 -25.04 -2.00
C ASN A 553 8.76 -24.59 -0.91
N LEU A 554 8.41 -24.85 0.36
CA LEU A 554 9.26 -24.47 1.51
C LEU A 554 10.43 -25.43 1.77
N ASP A 555 10.47 -26.58 1.10
CA ASP A 555 11.60 -27.51 1.14
C ASP A 555 12.73 -27.07 0.18
N ASP A 556 12.49 -26.06 -0.66
CA ASP A 556 13.49 -25.53 -1.59
C ASP A 556 14.51 -24.60 -0.88
N PRO A 557 15.81 -24.93 -0.88
CA PRO A 557 16.82 -24.06 -0.30
C PRO A 557 17.00 -22.75 -1.09
N LEU A 558 16.72 -22.72 -2.39
CA LEU A 558 16.85 -21.51 -3.22
C LEU A 558 15.70 -20.51 -3.00
N THR A 559 14.55 -20.98 -2.51
CA THR A 559 13.47 -20.12 -2.02
C THR A 559 13.69 -19.72 -0.54
N THR A 560 14.26 -20.60 0.29
CA THR A 560 14.35 -20.40 1.74
C THR A 560 15.75 -20.00 2.24
N THR A 561 16.66 -20.96 2.40
CA THR A 561 17.92 -20.79 3.14
C THR A 561 19.05 -20.09 2.37
N ASN A 562 19.00 -20.06 1.05
CA ASN A 562 19.99 -19.39 0.20
C ASN A 562 19.91 -17.87 0.40
N GLY A 563 21.06 -17.18 0.51
CA GLY A 563 21.10 -15.73 0.78
C GLY A 563 21.02 -14.83 -0.47
N THR A 564 21.17 -15.39 -1.68
CA THR A 564 21.11 -14.67 -2.95
C THR A 564 19.71 -14.77 -3.56
N TYR A 565 19.19 -16.00 -3.69
CA TYR A 565 17.89 -16.27 -4.32
C TYR A 565 16.75 -16.36 -3.29
N GLY A 566 17.06 -16.85 -2.09
CA GLY A 566 16.10 -17.15 -1.04
C GLY A 566 16.07 -16.09 0.06
N MET A 567 15.26 -16.34 1.08
CA MET A 567 15.14 -15.47 2.25
C MET A 567 16.36 -15.43 3.17
N GLY A 568 17.39 -16.26 2.94
CA GLY A 568 18.56 -16.39 3.82
C GLY A 568 18.27 -17.01 5.20
N ILE A 569 17.07 -17.57 5.40
CA ILE A 569 16.62 -18.17 6.66
C ILE A 569 16.05 -19.58 6.44
N GLU A 570 16.15 -20.42 7.46
CA GLU A 570 15.45 -21.71 7.50
C GLU A 570 14.05 -21.49 8.06
N ILE A 571 13.02 -21.99 7.38
CA ILE A 571 11.65 -21.84 7.86
C ILE A 571 11.41 -22.77 9.06
N SER A 572 10.82 -22.21 10.11
CA SER A 572 10.45 -22.93 11.33
C SER A 572 9.66 -24.21 11.02
N GLY A 573 10.01 -25.32 11.67
CA GLY A 573 9.41 -26.63 11.36
C GLY A 573 9.93 -27.31 10.09
N TYR A 574 10.99 -26.81 9.45
CA TYR A 574 11.76 -27.47 8.39
C TYR A 574 13.23 -27.66 8.79
N GLY A 575 13.93 -28.59 8.11
CA GLY A 575 15.37 -28.83 8.28
C GLY A 575 15.86 -28.93 9.73
N SER A 576 16.81 -28.09 10.14
CA SER A 576 17.33 -28.06 11.52
C SER A 576 16.32 -27.53 12.54
N LEU A 577 15.34 -26.73 12.10
CA LEU A 577 14.20 -26.25 12.89
C LEU A 577 12.99 -27.22 12.88
N ALA A 578 13.08 -28.40 12.28
CA ALA A 578 11.96 -29.35 12.17
C ALA A 578 11.35 -29.80 13.51
N ASN A 579 12.13 -29.75 14.60
CA ASN A 579 11.74 -30.24 15.92
C ASN A 579 11.57 -29.14 16.97
N ILE A 580 11.32 -27.88 16.56
CA ILE A 580 10.97 -26.83 17.52
C ILE A 580 9.62 -27.12 18.21
N SER A 581 9.50 -26.69 19.46
CA SER A 581 8.29 -26.88 20.26
C SER A 581 7.30 -25.74 20.07
N GLN A 582 6.02 -26.06 19.80
CA GLN A 582 4.89 -25.12 19.94
C GLN A 582 4.92 -24.43 21.32
N PRO A 583 5.06 -23.09 21.40
CA PRO A 583 5.22 -22.37 22.66
C PRO A 583 3.90 -22.18 23.42
N PHE A 584 2.80 -21.94 22.71
CA PHE A 584 1.46 -21.69 23.29
C PHE A 584 0.41 -22.56 22.60
N ALA A 585 -0.64 -22.97 23.34
CA ALA A 585 -1.83 -23.58 22.76
C ALA A 585 -2.69 -22.49 22.06
N ALA A 586 -3.46 -22.84 21.02
CA ALA A 586 -4.18 -21.84 20.22
C ALA A 586 -5.21 -21.05 21.03
N GLU A 587 -5.87 -21.69 21.99
CA GLU A 587 -6.81 -21.08 22.94
C GLU A 587 -6.14 -20.09 23.92
N ASN A 588 -4.82 -20.17 24.08
CA ASN A 588 -4.01 -19.26 24.90
C ASN A 588 -3.43 -18.09 24.08
N ILE A 589 -3.77 -17.98 22.78
CA ILE A 589 -3.37 -16.88 21.90
C ILE A 589 -4.61 -16.05 21.55
N ILE A 590 -4.43 -14.73 21.43
CA ILE A 590 -5.38 -13.82 20.78
C ILE A 590 -4.64 -12.94 19.78
N MET A 591 -5.21 -12.74 18.60
CA MET A 591 -4.74 -11.73 17.65
C MET A 591 -5.54 -10.44 17.83
N LEU A 592 -4.83 -9.33 17.88
CA LEU A 592 -5.36 -7.99 18.05
C LEU A 592 -5.13 -7.20 16.77
N TYR A 593 -6.16 -6.50 16.31
CA TYR A 593 -6.20 -5.75 15.06
C TYR A 593 -6.84 -4.38 15.26
N ASP A 594 -6.47 -3.43 14.40
CA ASP A 594 -7.15 -2.17 14.08
C ASP A 594 -7.97 -2.26 12.76
N GLY A 595 -8.00 -3.45 12.13
CA GLY A 595 -8.58 -3.66 10.80
C GLY A 595 -7.60 -3.42 9.64
N PHE A 596 -6.42 -2.83 9.86
CA PHE A 596 -5.49 -2.45 8.79
C PHE A 596 -4.73 -3.62 8.16
N CYS A 597 -4.62 -4.75 8.88
CA CYS A 597 -3.84 -5.93 8.47
C CYS A 597 -4.03 -6.29 6.99
N ALA A 598 -2.91 -6.34 6.25
CA ALA A 598 -2.89 -6.48 4.78
C ALA A 598 -1.75 -7.39 4.27
N SER A 599 -1.85 -7.86 3.02
CA SER A 599 -0.80 -8.57 2.30
C SER A 599 -0.30 -9.79 3.12
N THR A 600 0.99 -9.90 3.41
CA THR A 600 1.54 -10.96 4.28
C THR A 600 0.89 -11.07 5.66
N CYS A 601 0.32 -9.98 6.21
CA CYS A 601 -0.45 -10.04 7.45
C CYS A 601 -1.76 -10.82 7.28
N THR A 602 -2.40 -10.75 6.11
CA THR A 602 -3.56 -11.58 5.72
C THR A 602 -3.19 -13.06 5.78
N LEU A 603 -2.11 -13.46 5.07
CA LEU A 603 -1.62 -14.83 5.03
C LEU A 603 -1.38 -15.38 6.45
N PHE A 604 -0.63 -14.66 7.29
CA PHE A 604 -0.41 -15.04 8.68
C PHE A 604 -1.73 -15.17 9.47
N SER A 605 -2.60 -14.17 9.37
CA SER A 605 -3.88 -14.10 10.08
C SER A 605 -4.82 -15.25 9.73
N GLU A 606 -4.90 -15.62 8.45
CA GLU A 606 -5.69 -16.75 7.98
C GLU A 606 -5.14 -18.09 8.47
N PHE A 607 -3.82 -18.29 8.44
CA PHE A 607 -3.21 -19.53 8.96
C PHE A 607 -3.53 -19.69 10.46
N MET A 608 -3.45 -18.59 11.20
CA MET A 608 -3.80 -18.52 12.61
C MET A 608 -5.30 -18.76 12.87
N ARG A 609 -6.20 -18.06 12.16
CA ARG A 609 -7.66 -18.16 12.32
C ARG A 609 -8.21 -19.50 11.85
N ILE A 610 -7.98 -19.83 10.58
CA ILE A 610 -8.65 -20.93 9.87
C ILE A 610 -8.00 -22.28 10.21
N GLN A 611 -6.68 -22.33 10.36
CA GLN A 611 -5.95 -23.60 10.44
C GLN A 611 -5.49 -23.93 11.86
N ALA A 612 -5.08 -22.93 12.65
CA ALA A 612 -4.77 -23.11 14.07
C ALA A 612 -5.95 -22.84 15.02
N GLY A 613 -7.02 -22.19 14.57
CA GLY A 613 -8.21 -21.89 15.39
C GLY A 613 -8.02 -20.74 16.39
N VAL A 614 -7.01 -19.90 16.21
CA VAL A 614 -6.71 -18.75 17.07
C VAL A 614 -7.78 -17.67 16.90
N LYS A 615 -8.19 -17.08 18.03
CA LYS A 615 -9.26 -16.08 18.09
C LYS A 615 -8.77 -14.65 17.90
N SER A 616 -9.68 -13.77 17.49
CA SER A 616 -9.37 -12.42 16.99
C SER A 616 -10.21 -11.32 17.65
N ILE A 617 -9.58 -10.17 17.90
CA ILE A 617 -10.19 -8.94 18.40
C ILE A 617 -9.88 -7.82 17.41
N ALA A 618 -10.88 -7.04 17.00
CA ALA A 618 -10.70 -5.85 16.19
C ALA A 618 -11.14 -4.57 16.93
N MET A 619 -10.33 -3.52 16.85
CA MET A 619 -10.52 -2.24 17.52
C MET A 619 -11.22 -1.22 16.60
N GLY A 620 -12.05 -0.34 17.16
CA GLY A 620 -12.58 0.83 16.46
C GLY A 620 -13.75 0.51 15.52
N GLY A 621 -13.65 0.93 14.26
CA GLY A 621 -14.69 0.95 13.22
C GLY A 621 -15.63 2.16 13.30
N ARG A 622 -16.55 2.26 12.34
CA ARG A 622 -17.62 3.28 12.27
C ARG A 622 -18.50 3.21 13.53
N PRO A 623 -19.13 4.30 13.97
CA PRO A 623 -19.90 4.35 15.23
C PRO A 623 -21.24 3.59 15.15
N ASN A 624 -21.17 2.26 15.13
CA ASN A 624 -22.27 1.30 15.11
C ASN A 624 -21.91 0.07 15.97
N LYS A 625 -22.88 -0.78 16.32
CA LYS A 625 -22.68 -1.98 17.17
C LYS A 625 -22.57 -3.28 16.36
N GLU A 626 -22.02 -3.21 15.14
CA GLU A 626 -21.85 -4.37 14.25
C GLU A 626 -20.46 -5.00 14.43
N GLN A 627 -20.25 -6.23 13.93
CA GLN A 627 -18.89 -6.81 13.87
C GLN A 627 -18.08 -6.14 12.76
N ILE A 628 -16.74 -6.17 12.88
CA ILE A 628 -15.82 -5.60 11.90
C ILE A 628 -14.68 -6.57 11.55
N GLN A 629 -13.98 -6.23 10.46
CA GLN A 629 -12.70 -6.75 9.97
C GLN A 629 -11.58 -6.78 11.01
N GLY A 630 -10.87 -7.90 11.21
CA GLY A 630 -9.46 -7.83 11.64
C GLY A 630 -8.51 -7.58 10.46
N VAL A 631 -8.83 -8.19 9.31
CA VAL A 631 -8.07 -8.12 8.06
C VAL A 631 -8.90 -7.36 7.02
N GLY A 632 -8.89 -6.04 7.10
CA GLY A 632 -9.61 -5.15 6.20
C GLY A 632 -8.74 -4.50 5.12
N GLY A 633 -7.42 -4.66 5.19
CA GLY A 633 -6.49 -4.30 4.12
C GLY A 633 -6.56 -5.28 2.93
N ILE A 634 -5.69 -5.08 1.94
CA ILE A 634 -5.66 -5.94 0.74
C ILE A 634 -5.36 -7.42 1.08
N LYS A 635 -6.20 -8.33 0.61
CA LYS A 635 -6.05 -9.80 0.78
C LYS A 635 -5.36 -10.51 -0.40
N GLY A 636 -4.65 -9.76 -1.24
CA GLY A 636 -3.76 -10.29 -2.28
C GLY A 636 -2.53 -10.97 -1.68
N ALA A 637 -2.13 -12.12 -2.24
CA ALA A 637 -1.01 -12.91 -1.71
C ALA A 637 0.37 -12.44 -2.19
N GLN A 638 0.45 -11.66 -3.28
CA GLN A 638 1.71 -11.16 -3.83
C GLN A 638 1.51 -9.92 -4.71
N VAL A 639 2.35 -8.91 -4.52
CA VAL A 639 2.44 -7.70 -5.35
C VAL A 639 3.53 -7.84 -6.41
N LEU A 640 3.32 -7.28 -7.61
CA LEU A 640 4.33 -7.20 -8.67
C LEU A 640 4.40 -5.78 -9.26
N THR A 641 5.59 -5.31 -9.62
CA THR A 641 5.78 -3.97 -10.20
C THR A 641 5.76 -4.00 -11.73
N PHE A 642 5.44 -2.87 -12.37
CA PHE A 642 5.51 -2.79 -13.83
C PHE A 642 6.96 -2.94 -14.34
N ALA A 643 7.94 -2.45 -13.57
CA ALA A 643 9.36 -2.64 -13.88
C ALA A 643 9.75 -4.13 -13.89
N SER A 644 9.23 -4.92 -12.96
CA SER A 644 9.40 -6.38 -12.95
C SER A 644 8.76 -7.03 -14.18
N ILE A 645 7.49 -6.69 -14.49
CA ILE A 645 6.77 -7.22 -15.68
C ILE A 645 7.53 -6.88 -16.98
N TYR A 646 8.00 -5.64 -17.11
CA TYR A 646 8.83 -5.20 -18.24
C TYR A 646 10.13 -6.00 -18.34
N SER A 647 10.82 -6.20 -17.21
CA SER A 647 12.08 -6.98 -17.20
C SER A 647 11.86 -8.42 -17.64
N TYR A 648 10.82 -9.10 -17.11
CA TYR A 648 10.47 -10.46 -17.53
C TYR A 648 10.12 -10.54 -19.03
N ALA A 649 9.39 -9.55 -19.53
CA ALA A 649 9.02 -9.51 -20.94
C ALA A 649 10.24 -9.32 -21.86
N GLN A 650 11.19 -8.46 -21.47
CA GLN A 650 12.42 -8.23 -22.24
C GLN A 650 13.39 -9.41 -22.16
N GLU A 651 13.47 -10.07 -21.01
CA GLU A 651 14.27 -11.28 -20.83
C GLU A 651 13.73 -12.43 -21.69
N ALA A 652 12.41 -12.67 -21.66
CA ALA A 652 11.76 -13.64 -22.56
C ALA A 652 11.94 -13.25 -24.04
N ALA A 653 11.85 -11.97 -24.39
CA ALA A 653 12.09 -11.49 -25.76
C ALA A 653 13.55 -11.64 -26.22
N SER A 654 14.50 -11.75 -25.28
CA SER A 654 15.92 -11.99 -25.59
C SER A 654 16.27 -13.47 -25.78
N SER A 655 15.37 -14.40 -25.41
CA SER A 655 15.60 -15.84 -25.55
C SER A 655 15.77 -16.26 -27.02
N PRO A 656 16.68 -17.20 -27.32
CA PRO A 656 16.78 -17.82 -28.64
C PRO A 656 15.54 -18.65 -29.04
N ASN A 657 14.66 -18.98 -28.08
CA ASN A 657 13.41 -19.71 -28.31
C ASN A 657 12.23 -18.79 -28.66
N ALA A 658 12.36 -17.46 -28.48
CA ALA A 658 11.27 -16.52 -28.76
C ALA A 658 10.94 -16.44 -30.26
N THR A 659 9.68 -16.72 -30.62
CA THR A 659 9.21 -16.62 -32.01
C THR A 659 8.84 -15.18 -32.40
N PRO A 660 8.72 -14.84 -33.69
CA PRO A 660 8.20 -13.54 -34.13
C PRO A 660 6.80 -13.22 -33.56
N GLU A 661 5.97 -14.24 -33.36
CA GLU A 661 4.66 -14.14 -32.71
C GLU A 661 4.79 -13.80 -31.21
N ASP A 662 5.71 -14.45 -30.49
CA ASP A 662 6.00 -14.13 -29.09
C ASP A 662 6.54 -12.71 -28.94
N LEU A 663 7.46 -12.29 -29.81
CA LEU A 663 7.97 -10.93 -29.86
C LEU A 663 6.84 -9.90 -30.12
N ALA A 664 5.83 -10.23 -30.92
CA ALA A 664 4.67 -9.35 -31.11
C ALA A 664 3.73 -9.28 -29.88
N ILE A 665 3.79 -10.27 -28.99
CA ILE A 665 3.10 -10.27 -27.69
C ILE A 665 3.89 -9.48 -26.66
N LEU A 666 5.20 -9.68 -26.57
CA LEU A 666 6.08 -9.09 -25.55
C LEU A 666 6.41 -7.61 -25.80
N ASN A 667 6.63 -7.20 -27.06
CA ASN A 667 6.92 -5.80 -27.42
C ASN A 667 5.71 -4.85 -27.26
N LYS A 668 4.61 -5.28 -26.62
CA LYS A 668 3.53 -4.40 -26.17
C LYS A 668 3.93 -3.52 -24.98
N PHE A 669 4.90 -3.95 -24.17
CA PHE A 669 5.35 -3.21 -23.00
C PHE A 669 6.34 -2.11 -23.36
N THR A 670 6.11 -0.90 -22.83
CA THR A 670 7.04 0.24 -22.94
C THR A 670 7.42 0.72 -21.54
N THR A 671 8.51 1.48 -21.41
CA THR A 671 8.90 2.08 -20.12
C THR A 671 8.06 3.30 -19.74
N VAL A 672 7.22 3.82 -20.64
CA VAL A 672 6.45 5.07 -20.43
C VAL A 672 5.64 5.04 -19.13
N PRO A 673 4.91 3.97 -18.77
CA PRO A 673 4.14 3.96 -17.52
C PRO A 673 5.00 3.89 -16.25
N ILE A 674 6.21 3.35 -16.34
CA ILE A 674 7.18 3.30 -15.24
C ILE A 674 7.78 4.69 -15.03
N GLU A 675 8.23 5.34 -16.10
CA GLU A 675 8.91 6.64 -16.08
C GLU A 675 7.96 7.81 -15.74
N ARG A 676 6.68 7.69 -16.11
CA ARG A 676 5.62 8.69 -15.85
C ARG A 676 4.93 8.51 -14.50
N SER A 677 5.46 7.64 -13.65
CA SER A 677 4.91 7.34 -12.32
C SER A 677 6.03 7.36 -11.27
N VAL A 678 5.71 7.65 -10.00
CA VAL A 678 6.64 7.46 -8.88
C VAL A 678 6.53 6.08 -8.25
N SER A 679 5.42 5.38 -8.50
CA SER A 679 5.23 3.98 -8.12
C SER A 679 4.18 3.33 -9.00
N THR A 680 4.37 2.05 -9.29
CA THR A 680 3.45 1.21 -10.07
C THR A 680 3.45 -0.23 -9.54
N SER A 681 2.27 -0.82 -9.43
CA SER A 681 2.11 -2.25 -9.13
C SER A 681 0.73 -2.80 -9.44
N ILE A 682 0.68 -4.13 -9.54
CA ILE A 682 -0.52 -4.95 -9.55
C ILE A 682 -0.49 -5.97 -8.38
N ASN A 683 -1.67 -6.42 -7.96
CA ASN A 683 -1.88 -7.68 -7.26
C ASN A 683 -1.69 -8.82 -8.27
N LEU A 684 -0.68 -9.67 -8.05
CA LEU A 684 -0.31 -10.75 -8.97
C LEU A 684 -1.02 -12.06 -8.63
N ARG A 685 -1.05 -12.39 -7.33
CA ARG A 685 -1.60 -13.65 -6.83
C ARG A 685 -2.88 -13.39 -6.05
N ASP A 686 -4.00 -13.84 -6.62
CA ASP A 686 -5.22 -14.05 -5.84
C ASP A 686 -4.91 -15.04 -4.71
N GLN A 687 -5.32 -14.72 -3.48
CA GLN A 687 -5.44 -15.71 -2.42
C GLN A 687 -6.82 -16.39 -2.50
N ILE A 688 -6.84 -17.71 -2.35
CA ILE A 688 -8.08 -18.50 -2.34
C ILE A 688 -8.22 -19.19 -0.99
N LEU A 689 -9.28 -18.86 -0.25
CA LEU A 689 -9.56 -19.51 1.03
C LEU A 689 -9.91 -20.99 0.82
N ARG A 690 -9.66 -21.82 1.85
CA ARG A 690 -9.96 -23.26 1.82
C ARG A 690 -11.39 -23.58 1.39
N ASP A 691 -12.36 -22.83 1.90
CA ASP A 691 -13.78 -23.05 1.61
C ASP A 691 -14.17 -22.54 0.19
N ASN A 692 -13.36 -21.65 -0.40
CA ASN A 692 -13.54 -21.06 -1.74
C ASN A 692 -12.72 -21.78 -2.83
N VAL A 693 -12.04 -22.88 -2.53
CA VAL A 693 -11.33 -23.70 -3.54
C VAL A 693 -12.26 -24.21 -4.65
N ASN A 694 -13.55 -24.42 -4.34
CA ASN A 694 -14.53 -24.96 -5.29
C ASN A 694 -15.30 -23.90 -6.09
N ASP A 695 -15.55 -22.71 -5.52
CA ASP A 695 -16.23 -21.62 -6.21
C ASP A 695 -15.24 -20.68 -6.93
N GLY A 696 -13.99 -20.60 -6.46
CA GLY A 696 -12.93 -19.78 -7.01
C GLY A 696 -12.98 -18.31 -6.59
N LEU A 697 -13.78 -17.94 -5.58
CA LEU A 697 -13.89 -16.57 -5.08
C LEU A 697 -12.58 -16.14 -4.38
N PRO A 698 -11.92 -15.04 -4.80
CA PRO A 698 -10.74 -14.52 -4.11
C PRO A 698 -11.06 -14.03 -2.69
N ALA A 699 -10.14 -14.27 -1.76
CA ALA A 699 -10.25 -13.86 -0.35
C ALA A 699 -10.56 -12.35 -0.20
N GLN A 700 -10.05 -11.54 -1.14
CA GLN A 700 -10.32 -10.11 -1.35
C GLN A 700 -11.81 -9.72 -1.35
N TYR A 701 -12.70 -10.63 -1.72
CA TYR A 701 -14.15 -10.39 -1.74
C TYR A 701 -14.92 -11.18 -0.66
N VAL A 702 -14.21 -11.81 0.30
CA VAL A 702 -14.82 -12.59 1.39
C VAL A 702 -14.86 -11.79 2.68
N TYR A 703 -16.07 -11.59 3.24
CA TYR A 703 -16.25 -10.93 4.53
C TYR A 703 -15.95 -11.86 5.70
N GLU A 704 -14.99 -11.47 6.54
CA GLU A 704 -14.41 -12.31 7.59
C GLU A 704 -14.34 -11.58 8.96
N PRO A 705 -15.43 -11.53 9.73
CA PRO A 705 -15.46 -10.74 10.96
C PRO A 705 -14.46 -11.25 12.01
N ALA A 706 -14.00 -10.34 12.87
CA ALA A 706 -13.32 -10.69 14.11
C ALA A 706 -14.30 -11.30 15.11
N ASP A 707 -13.81 -12.19 15.99
CA ASP A 707 -14.64 -12.86 17.01
C ASP A 707 -15.19 -11.87 18.07
N CYS A 708 -14.52 -10.74 18.23
CA CYS A 708 -14.85 -9.69 19.18
C CYS A 708 -14.48 -8.32 18.60
N ARG A 709 -15.33 -7.32 18.86
CA ARG A 709 -15.05 -5.91 18.59
C ARG A 709 -14.96 -5.12 19.89
N LEU A 710 -13.99 -4.22 19.99
CA LEU A 710 -13.85 -3.24 21.07
C LEU A 710 -13.76 -1.82 20.50
N TYR A 711 -14.18 -0.81 21.26
CA TYR A 711 -13.93 0.59 20.90
C TYR A 711 -12.64 1.12 21.54
N TRP A 712 -12.01 2.08 20.87
CA TRP A 712 -10.97 2.91 21.46
C TRP A 712 -11.53 3.77 22.58
N THR A 713 -10.77 3.88 23.68
CA THR A 713 -11.03 4.81 24.79
C THR A 713 -9.84 5.77 24.94
N LEU A 714 -10.00 6.92 25.60
CA LEU A 714 -8.90 7.90 25.71
C LEU A 714 -7.60 7.29 26.33
N PRO A 715 -7.65 6.47 27.40
CA PRO A 715 -6.45 5.82 27.93
C PRO A 715 -5.72 4.91 26.92
N MET A 716 -6.43 4.35 25.93
CA MET A 716 -5.84 3.53 24.87
C MET A 716 -5.13 4.36 23.80
N ILE A 717 -5.65 5.55 23.47
CA ILE A 717 -4.98 6.53 22.60
C ILE A 717 -3.65 6.98 23.24
N GLU A 718 -3.62 7.11 24.56
CA GLU A 718 -2.48 7.60 25.34
C GLU A 718 -1.47 6.52 25.73
N ASN A 719 -1.90 5.28 25.97
CA ASN A 719 -1.01 4.13 26.28
C ASN A 719 -1.47 2.83 25.58
N VAL A 720 -0.57 2.25 24.77
CA VAL A 720 -0.80 0.98 24.06
C VAL A 720 -1.02 -0.21 25.02
N GLU A 721 -0.45 -0.19 26.23
CA GLU A 721 -0.70 -1.23 27.23
C GLU A 721 -2.18 -1.34 27.60
N LYS A 722 -2.94 -0.23 27.57
CA LYS A 722 -4.39 -0.25 27.84
C LYS A 722 -5.19 -0.90 26.71
N VAL A 723 -4.64 -0.96 25.50
CA VAL A 723 -5.20 -1.77 24.39
C VAL A 723 -4.96 -3.25 24.66
N TRP A 724 -3.73 -3.62 25.02
CA TRP A 724 -3.34 -5.00 25.29
C TRP A 724 -4.05 -5.58 26.54
N GLU A 725 -4.24 -4.77 27.58
CA GLU A 725 -5.04 -5.12 28.77
C GLU A 725 -6.50 -5.40 28.40
N ALA A 726 -7.15 -4.52 27.62
CA ALA A 726 -8.53 -4.72 27.20
C ALA A 726 -8.70 -5.94 26.28
N ALA A 727 -7.74 -6.15 25.37
CA ALA A 727 -7.68 -7.35 24.53
C ALA A 727 -7.55 -8.63 25.38
N ALA A 728 -6.67 -8.62 26.39
CA ALA A 728 -6.50 -9.75 27.29
C ALA A 728 -7.74 -9.98 28.21
N ASP A 729 -8.41 -8.91 28.64
CA ASP A 729 -9.59 -8.99 29.49
C ASP A 729 -10.78 -9.62 28.75
N ALA A 730 -11.05 -9.16 27.52
CA ALA A 730 -12.03 -9.75 26.62
C ALA A 730 -11.66 -11.20 26.24
N ALA A 731 -10.37 -11.50 26.00
CA ALA A 731 -9.94 -12.82 25.59
C ALA A 731 -10.04 -13.91 26.68
N TRP A 732 -9.77 -13.58 27.95
CA TRP A 732 -9.59 -14.59 29.01
C TRP A 732 -10.28 -14.28 30.35
N ASN A 733 -10.56 -13.03 30.68
CA ASN A 733 -11.16 -12.69 31.98
C ASN A 733 -12.69 -12.61 31.94
N GLY A 734 -13.26 -12.42 30.74
CA GLY A 734 -14.70 -12.29 30.52
C GLY A 734 -15.16 -10.84 30.28
N GLY A 735 -14.25 -9.96 29.85
CA GLY A 735 -14.58 -8.62 29.37
C GLY A 735 -15.57 -8.67 28.21
N ALA A 736 -16.47 -7.69 28.16
CA ALA A 736 -17.53 -7.65 27.16
C ALA A 736 -17.02 -7.12 25.81
N CYS A 737 -17.41 -7.79 24.72
CA CYS A 737 -17.27 -7.26 23.36
C CYS A 737 -18.44 -6.32 23.06
N VAL A 738 -18.20 -5.26 22.27
CA VAL A 738 -19.26 -4.40 21.71
C VAL A 738 -20.12 -5.19 20.72
N ALA A 739 -19.47 -6.02 19.92
CA ALA A 739 -20.07 -6.95 18.97
C ALA A 739 -19.23 -8.24 18.89
N GLY A 740 -19.85 -9.36 18.51
CA GLY A 740 -19.25 -10.68 18.69
C GLY A 740 -19.19 -11.10 20.16
N ALA A 741 -18.45 -12.17 20.47
CA ALA A 741 -18.26 -12.63 21.84
C ALA A 741 -17.05 -13.55 21.95
N LEU A 742 -16.21 -13.31 22.96
CA LEU A 742 -15.23 -14.27 23.46
C LEU A 742 -15.75 -14.80 24.80
N PRO A 743 -16.22 -16.07 24.88
CA PRO A 743 -16.57 -16.64 26.17
C PRO A 743 -15.31 -16.70 27.04
N LYS A 744 -15.47 -16.62 28.37
CA LYS A 744 -14.36 -16.83 29.28
C LYS A 744 -13.69 -18.19 29.00
N ARG A 745 -12.40 -18.16 28.68
CA ARG A 745 -11.57 -19.34 28.39
C ARG A 745 -10.52 -19.47 29.48
N ASP A 746 -10.57 -20.58 30.22
CA ASP A 746 -9.47 -20.96 31.10
C ASP A 746 -8.27 -21.41 30.26
N VAL A 747 -7.07 -20.97 30.66
CA VAL A 747 -5.81 -21.30 30.00
C VAL A 747 -5.56 -22.81 30.06
N SER A 748 -5.30 -23.44 28.91
CA SER A 748 -4.84 -24.84 28.92
C SER A 748 -3.36 -24.90 29.26
N VAL A 749 -3.04 -25.51 30.41
CA VAL A 749 -1.65 -25.71 30.84
C VAL A 749 -1.23 -27.13 30.46
N LYS A 750 -0.54 -27.29 29.33
CA LYS A 750 0.18 -28.54 29.02
C LYS A 750 1.10 -28.86 30.21
N GLN A 751 0.89 -30.02 30.85
CA GLN A 751 1.57 -30.37 32.11
C GLN A 751 3.09 -30.24 31.97
N ARG A 752 3.68 -29.28 32.69
CA ARG A 752 5.13 -29.14 32.80
C ARG A 752 5.69 -30.39 33.48
N LYS A 753 6.53 -31.17 32.78
CA LYS A 753 7.52 -32.00 33.48
C LYS A 753 8.40 -31.03 34.29
N ASN A 754 8.63 -31.33 35.57
CA ASN A 754 9.40 -30.47 36.47
C ASN A 754 10.85 -30.28 35.99
N VAL A 755 11.09 -29.26 35.15
CA VAL A 755 12.43 -28.79 34.83
C VAL A 755 12.90 -27.92 35.99
N VAL A 756 13.95 -28.36 36.69
CA VAL A 756 14.54 -27.64 37.82
C VAL A 756 14.99 -26.26 37.35
N ASN A 757 14.39 -25.22 37.93
CA ASN A 757 14.57 -23.84 37.50
C ASN A 757 15.94 -23.29 37.96
N ARG A 758 17.01 -23.69 37.26
CA ARG A 758 18.28 -22.96 37.31
C ARG A 758 18.04 -21.63 36.59
N LYS A 759 18.16 -20.51 37.34
CA LYS A 759 18.29 -19.15 36.78
C LYS A 759 19.49 -19.11 35.82
N ARG A 760 19.27 -19.44 34.55
CA ARG A 760 20.08 -18.91 33.45
C ARG A 760 19.76 -17.42 33.35
N SER A 761 20.76 -16.61 33.06
CA SER A 761 20.54 -15.24 32.59
C SER A 761 19.58 -15.27 31.39
N ARG A 762 18.82 -14.18 31.16
CA ARG A 762 18.19 -14.00 29.85
C ARG A 762 19.26 -14.23 28.78
N ASN A 763 18.92 -14.95 27.71
CA ASN A 763 19.73 -14.87 26.50
C ASN A 763 19.42 -13.51 25.89
N THR A 764 20.03 -12.45 26.45
CA THR A 764 20.35 -11.27 25.65
C THR A 764 21.37 -11.74 24.62
N LEU A 765 20.86 -12.34 23.55
CA LEU A 765 21.53 -12.22 22.27
C LEU A 765 21.70 -10.71 22.09
N SER A 766 22.93 -10.24 22.19
CA SER A 766 23.38 -9.28 21.20
C SER A 766 23.12 -9.98 19.88
N VAL A 767 21.98 -9.68 19.25
CA VAL A 767 21.70 -10.19 17.90
C VAL A 767 22.70 -9.45 17.05
N VAL A 768 23.87 -10.07 16.90
CA VAL A 768 24.94 -9.57 16.05
C VAL A 768 24.29 -9.52 14.69
N LYS A 769 24.12 -8.30 14.17
CA LYS A 769 23.67 -8.04 12.81
C LYS A 769 24.49 -8.97 11.92
N ARG A 770 23.89 -10.07 11.47
CA ARG A 770 24.37 -10.75 10.27
C ARG A 770 24.03 -9.74 9.19
N GLU A 771 25.02 -8.92 8.86
CA GLU A 771 24.91 -8.10 7.68
C GLU A 771 24.53 -9.05 6.53
N GLU A 772 23.40 -8.77 5.88
CA GLU A 772 23.04 -9.39 4.62
C GLU A 772 24.02 -8.84 3.55
N THR A 773 25.30 -9.21 3.66
CA THR A 773 26.38 -8.87 2.72
C THR A 773 26.31 -9.69 1.44
N VAL A 774 25.24 -10.47 1.28
CA VAL A 774 25.00 -11.30 0.11
C VAL A 774 24.19 -10.46 -0.86
N GLU A 775 24.73 -10.26 -2.06
CA GLU A 775 24.02 -9.61 -3.15
C GLU A 775 22.79 -10.46 -3.49
N LYS A 776 21.61 -9.84 -3.41
CA LYS A 776 20.33 -10.47 -3.72
C LYS A 776 20.12 -10.49 -5.24
N ASP A 777 19.53 -11.58 -5.71
CA ASP A 777 19.10 -11.76 -7.09
C ASP A 777 18.21 -10.59 -7.56
N ALA A 778 18.31 -10.19 -8.83
CA ALA A 778 17.57 -9.06 -9.38
C ALA A 778 16.04 -9.26 -9.32
N MET A 779 15.59 -10.52 -9.27
CA MET A 779 14.17 -10.90 -9.13
C MET A 779 13.73 -11.10 -7.67
N TRP A 780 14.60 -10.90 -6.68
CA TRP A 780 14.35 -11.27 -5.28
C TRP A 780 13.11 -10.58 -4.67
N ASP A 781 12.98 -9.25 -4.86
CA ASP A 781 11.80 -8.49 -4.40
C ASP A 781 10.50 -8.96 -5.07
N ALA A 782 10.58 -9.32 -6.36
CA ALA A 782 9.44 -9.84 -7.10
C ALA A 782 9.03 -11.23 -6.57
N ARG A 783 10.01 -12.08 -6.22
CA ARG A 783 9.82 -13.43 -5.68
C ARG A 783 9.24 -13.45 -4.27
N HIS A 784 9.82 -12.67 -3.35
CA HIS A 784 9.47 -12.72 -1.92
C HIS A 784 8.43 -11.70 -1.48
N GLY A 785 8.04 -10.80 -2.38
CA GLY A 785 7.08 -9.75 -2.13
C GLY A 785 7.64 -8.61 -1.28
N ARG A 786 6.76 -7.69 -0.88
CA ARG A 786 7.06 -6.53 -0.03
C ARG A 786 5.76 -6.01 0.58
N LYS A 787 5.84 -5.07 1.52
CA LYS A 787 4.67 -4.43 2.11
C LYS A 787 3.85 -3.66 1.06
N VAL A 788 2.58 -3.40 1.40
CA VAL A 788 1.68 -2.58 0.60
C VAL A 788 2.32 -1.22 0.29
N ILE A 789 2.23 -0.79 -0.97
CA ILE A 789 2.83 0.48 -1.43
C ILE A 789 1.98 1.64 -0.92
N SER A 790 2.40 2.30 0.17
CA SER A 790 1.69 3.43 0.80
C SER A 790 1.69 4.71 -0.04
#